data_AF-A0A7S2P0A4-F1
#
_entry.id   AF-A0A7S2P0A4-F1
#
_cell.length_a   1.000
_cell.length_b   1.000
_cell.length_c   1.000
_cell.angle_alpha   90.00
_cell.angle_beta   90.00
_cell.angle_gamma   90.00
#
_symmetry.space_group_name_H-M   'P 1'
#
loop_
_entity.id
_entity.type
_entity.pdbx_description
1 polymer ?
#
loop_
_entity_poly.entity_id
_entity_poly.type
_entity_poly.pdbx_seq_one_letter_code
_entity_poly.pdbx_strand_id
1 'polypeptide(L)'
;MKGGDQVQDEEDDTETGRAAPQQSSLVVGLSEKSGLVHRSVKNASFASASASTAVTDTWHDNRSSIPVATILDHQSGSDDIIAARVRRRRQSFLDDIDLDPIKLPRSTHTLLYTEPINSLPFVISVCIEALSILCLILALISNGLTSYRDFTNKVPANVNTAVKTAQYTAIFIALLMEVEIPTGLYLLKRISRRYFLNTFPELNYSQFVCANALFVMMGYLFLINVFLIVIMSDNVMVIFFDFIALQFIQQLDGIAFKLARMRMLSTSMKEATTRRYFRTEFRRSTPGQTGHSFFFVAVYLFNLSVLLAGKIYVSVRQANGDYQCKSITARFREDIWREAIVVSDQGYEVRVLAYSYFNGVYVQDGNMHDERPVYVERRKFDGTEFDKTSPNPEDPYFRMKIPARIQYCNSIGAWVFMHENIRRSRDDNSDCPWLLRSEETGVFDIEEVNQMNWEVWQGVIETTDVRITCNECNDNEDCNLNGECKRDGSCDCSKDIDGRTFLGPHCEVILKDNCRTIIGERYNESYSVIDIDWLGSGQVWEAYNRPMYRYNLGSGSPILDDTDMFFLIFSGSRWFGIYYGSEVGEVMFTEEYREPTAYAAKNYHAFWDEVYTQGTIFVSDPVGGIGYTPVGVDFFAIGERGEQ
;
A
#
# COMPACT_ATOMS: atom_id res chain seq x y z
N MET A 1 74.36 -45.60 24.94
CA MET A 1 73.82 -45.58 26.32
C MET A 1 72.37 -45.11 26.25
N LYS A 2 71.54 -45.68 27.12
CA LYS A 2 70.07 -45.79 27.08
C LYS A 2 69.30 -44.48 27.32
N GLY A 3 68.04 -44.49 26.87
CA GLY A 3 66.89 -43.68 27.33
C GLY A 3 66.27 -42.88 26.17
N GLY A 4 65.11 -43.17 25.58
CA GLY A 4 64.01 -44.08 25.96
C GLY A 4 62.96 -43.34 26.77
N ASP A 5 61.91 -42.82 26.11
CA ASP A 5 60.57 -42.66 26.67
C ASP A 5 59.51 -42.74 25.55
N GLN A 6 58.47 -43.50 25.84
CA GLN A 6 57.40 -43.95 24.96
C GLN A 6 56.23 -42.96 24.97
N VAL A 7 55.59 -42.79 23.81
CA VAL A 7 54.26 -42.20 23.67
C VAL A 7 53.25 -43.35 23.67
N GLN A 8 52.27 -43.29 24.57
CA GLN A 8 51.10 -44.17 24.62
C GLN A 8 49.97 -43.53 23.83
N ASP A 9 49.40 -44.33 22.92
CA ASP A 9 48.09 -44.15 22.31
C ASP A 9 47.01 -44.51 23.35
N GLU A 10 45.99 -43.68 23.52
CA GLU A 10 44.79 -44.04 24.27
C GLU A 10 43.52 -43.48 23.60
N GLU A 11 42.71 -44.46 23.17
CA GLU A 11 41.28 -44.56 22.85
C GLU A 11 40.40 -43.33 22.55
N ASP A 12 39.73 -43.52 21.40
CA ASP A 12 38.63 -42.80 20.78
C ASP A 12 37.29 -43.32 21.36
N ASP A 13 36.54 -42.46 22.04
CA ASP A 13 35.13 -42.68 22.37
C ASP A 13 34.30 -41.46 21.95
N THR A 14 33.68 -41.61 20.79
CA THR A 14 32.66 -40.70 20.24
C THR A 14 31.38 -40.72 21.07
N GLU A 15 31.11 -39.64 21.80
CA GLU A 15 29.79 -39.38 22.40
C GLU A 15 28.99 -38.39 21.53
N THR A 16 27.92 -38.89 20.93
CA THR A 16 26.99 -38.18 20.05
C THR A 16 26.12 -37.18 20.83
N GLY A 17 26.41 -35.88 20.66
CA GLY A 17 25.58 -34.76 21.10
C GLY A 17 24.55 -34.35 20.04
N ARG A 18 23.29 -34.26 20.46
CA ARG A 18 22.07 -34.02 19.67
C ARG A 18 22.06 -32.67 18.95
N ALA A 19 21.89 -32.71 17.62
CA ALA A 19 21.45 -31.57 16.81
C ALA A 19 19.91 -31.49 16.77
N ALA A 20 19.37 -30.27 16.87
CA ALA A 20 17.96 -29.93 16.70
C ALA A 20 17.50 -30.13 15.24
N PRO A 21 16.22 -30.49 14.99
CA PRO A 21 15.77 -30.87 13.67
C PRO A 21 15.51 -29.65 12.77
N GLN A 22 16.02 -29.75 11.54
CA GLN A 22 15.59 -28.98 10.38
C GLN A 22 14.10 -29.24 10.11
N GLN A 23 13.33 -28.17 9.93
CA GLN A 23 11.97 -28.24 9.42
C GLN A 23 12.00 -28.62 7.93
N SER A 24 11.67 -29.87 7.63
CA SER A 24 11.37 -30.33 6.28
C SER A 24 9.91 -30.05 5.96
N SER A 25 9.67 -29.30 4.88
CA SER A 25 8.35 -29.07 4.30
C SER A 25 7.80 -30.40 3.76
N LEU A 26 6.78 -30.91 4.44
CA LEU A 26 6.10 -32.16 4.13
C LEU A 26 5.14 -31.93 2.97
N VAL A 27 5.56 -32.31 1.75
CA VAL A 27 4.68 -32.43 0.58
C VAL A 27 3.79 -33.67 0.79
N VAL A 28 2.53 -33.42 1.14
CA VAL A 28 1.50 -34.47 1.22
C VAL A 28 1.08 -34.83 -0.21
N GLY A 29 1.60 -35.95 -0.70
CA GLY A 29 1.07 -36.65 -1.86
C GLY A 29 -0.16 -37.48 -1.46
N LEU A 30 -1.36 -37.00 -1.81
CA LEU A 30 -2.57 -37.82 -1.80
C LEU A 30 -2.84 -38.32 -3.22
N SER A 31 -2.52 -39.60 -3.41
CA SER A 31 -2.98 -40.45 -4.49
C SER A 31 -4.45 -40.79 -4.25
N GLU A 32 -5.35 -40.39 -5.15
CA GLU A 32 -6.63 -41.06 -5.29
C GLU A 32 -7.03 -41.19 -6.76
N LYS A 33 -7.10 -42.45 -7.19
CA LYS A 33 -7.65 -42.91 -8.46
C LYS A 33 -9.15 -42.63 -8.47
N SER A 34 -9.62 -41.80 -9.40
CA SER A 34 -11.00 -41.88 -9.87
C SER A 34 -11.05 -41.52 -11.35
N GLY A 35 -11.31 -42.55 -12.17
CA GLY A 35 -11.58 -42.39 -13.59
C GLY A 35 -12.93 -41.72 -13.79
N LEU A 36 -12.90 -40.53 -14.38
CA LEU A 36 -14.09 -39.86 -14.91
C LEU A 36 -13.84 -39.49 -16.36
N VAL A 37 -14.64 -40.10 -17.22
CA VAL A 37 -14.65 -39.97 -18.68
C VAL A 37 -15.07 -38.55 -19.04
N HIS A 38 -14.13 -37.72 -19.51
CA HIS A 38 -14.45 -36.44 -20.13
C HIS A 38 -14.93 -36.64 -21.57
N ARG A 39 -16.23 -36.44 -21.80
CA ARG A 39 -16.77 -36.17 -23.14
C ARG A 39 -16.36 -34.75 -23.55
N SER A 40 -15.58 -34.68 -24.62
CA SER A 40 -15.30 -33.49 -25.41
C SER A 40 -16.61 -32.81 -25.86
N VAL A 41 -16.81 -31.56 -25.45
CA VAL A 41 -17.82 -30.67 -26.02
C VAL A 41 -17.09 -29.53 -26.72
N LYS A 42 -17.47 -29.31 -27.98
CA LYS A 42 -16.87 -28.40 -28.94
C LYS A 42 -16.92 -26.95 -28.46
N ASN A 43 -15.80 -26.27 -28.64
CA ASN A 43 -15.64 -24.82 -28.54
C ASN A 43 -16.63 -24.10 -29.46
N ALA A 44 -17.40 -23.17 -28.89
CA ALA A 44 -18.02 -22.07 -29.64
C ALA A 44 -17.16 -20.82 -29.41
N SER A 45 -16.56 -20.34 -30.48
CA SER A 45 -15.84 -19.08 -30.57
C SER A 45 -16.80 -17.89 -30.38
N PHE A 46 -16.56 -17.07 -29.36
CA PHE A 46 -17.13 -15.73 -29.29
C PHE A 46 -16.10 -14.76 -29.88
N ALA A 47 -16.40 -14.24 -31.07
CA ALA A 47 -15.64 -13.20 -31.72
C ALA A 47 -15.86 -11.87 -30.98
N SER A 48 -14.79 -11.32 -30.41
CA SER A 48 -14.71 -9.93 -29.99
C SER A 48 -14.55 -9.04 -31.23
N ALA A 49 -15.54 -8.20 -31.48
CA ALA A 49 -15.45 -7.16 -32.49
C ALA A 49 -14.52 -6.05 -31.97
N SER A 50 -13.36 -5.91 -32.62
CA SER A 50 -12.47 -4.77 -32.54
C SER A 50 -13.10 -3.57 -33.25
N ALA A 51 -13.31 -2.48 -32.52
CA ALA A 51 -13.55 -1.17 -33.11
C ALA A 51 -12.22 -0.42 -33.12
N SER A 52 -11.57 -0.42 -34.28
CA SER A 52 -10.48 0.47 -34.64
C SER A 52 -11.02 1.87 -34.90
N THR A 53 -10.39 2.90 -34.34
CA THR A 53 -10.46 4.26 -34.87
C THR A 53 -9.13 4.95 -34.62
N ALA A 54 -8.26 4.86 -35.63
CA ALA A 54 -7.21 5.83 -35.87
C ALA A 54 -7.58 6.52 -37.19
N VAL A 55 -7.95 7.79 -37.12
CA VAL A 55 -7.94 8.72 -38.26
C VAL A 55 -7.44 10.06 -37.72
N THR A 56 -6.15 10.28 -37.92
CA THR A 56 -5.57 11.61 -38.11
C THR A 56 -6.09 12.16 -39.43
N ASP A 57 -6.61 13.39 -39.45
CA ASP A 57 -6.08 14.44 -40.34
C ASP A 57 -6.91 15.75 -40.32
N THR A 58 -6.14 16.84 -40.22
CA THR A 58 -6.29 18.13 -40.88
C THR A 58 -7.60 18.91 -40.75
N TRP A 59 -7.56 19.92 -39.88
CA TRP A 59 -8.42 21.10 -39.96
C TRP A 59 -7.96 21.98 -41.14
N HIS A 60 -8.80 22.08 -42.16
CA HIS A 60 -8.76 23.17 -43.12
C HIS A 60 -10.12 23.84 -43.22
N ASP A 61 -10.09 25.16 -43.02
CA ASP A 61 -11.09 26.15 -43.36
C ASP A 61 -11.76 25.86 -44.72
N ASN A 62 -13.09 25.84 -44.74
CA ASN A 62 -13.80 26.41 -45.89
C ASN A 62 -15.22 26.84 -45.54
N ARG A 63 -15.39 28.17 -45.55
CA ARG A 63 -16.66 28.87 -45.74
C ARG A 63 -17.26 28.48 -47.10
N SER A 64 -18.50 28.02 -47.12
CA SER A 64 -19.39 28.30 -48.25
C SER A 64 -20.85 28.34 -47.81
N SER A 65 -21.45 29.48 -48.13
CA SER A 65 -22.84 29.89 -48.02
C SER A 65 -23.87 28.90 -48.55
N ILE A 66 -24.97 28.73 -47.80
CA ILE A 66 -26.25 28.19 -48.27
C ILE A 66 -27.34 29.23 -47.95
N PRO A 67 -28.27 29.52 -48.88
CA PRO A 67 -29.12 30.69 -48.81
C PRO A 67 -30.29 30.53 -47.85
N VAL A 68 -30.60 31.64 -47.21
CA VAL A 68 -31.86 31.92 -46.53
C VAL A 68 -32.99 31.85 -47.55
N ALA A 69 -33.87 30.87 -47.41
CA ALA A 69 -35.17 30.84 -48.08
C ALA A 69 -36.27 30.75 -47.01
N THR A 70 -36.96 31.88 -46.91
CA THR A 70 -38.19 32.16 -46.19
C THR A 70 -39.30 31.16 -46.53
N ILE A 71 -39.80 30.41 -45.55
CA ILE A 71 -41.15 29.86 -45.56
C ILE A 71 -41.74 30.06 -44.15
N LEU A 72 -42.54 31.12 -44.04
CA LEU A 72 -43.48 31.38 -42.94
C LEU A 72 -44.85 30.83 -43.36
N ASP A 73 -45.63 30.51 -42.33
CA ASP A 73 -47.08 30.28 -42.30
C ASP A 73 -47.64 28.98 -42.90
N HIS A 74 -47.70 27.93 -42.06
CA HIS A 74 -48.96 27.35 -41.58
C HIS A 74 -48.69 26.08 -40.74
N GLN A 75 -48.75 26.16 -39.40
CA GLN A 75 -49.06 25.00 -38.53
C GLN A 75 -49.25 25.35 -37.03
N SER A 76 -50.07 26.37 -36.70
CA SER A 76 -50.42 26.66 -35.29
C SER A 76 -51.57 25.79 -34.76
N GLY A 77 -51.44 24.45 -34.84
CA GLY A 77 -52.51 23.55 -34.36
C GLY A 77 -52.12 22.12 -34.02
N SER A 78 -50.84 21.73 -34.14
CA SER A 78 -50.42 20.32 -33.96
C SER A 78 -49.65 20.05 -32.66
N ASP A 79 -49.06 21.07 -32.03
CA ASP A 79 -48.23 20.86 -30.83
C ASP A 79 -49.08 20.58 -29.57
N ASP A 80 -50.28 21.16 -29.49
CA ASP A 80 -51.22 20.89 -28.38
C ASP A 80 -51.76 19.45 -28.42
N ILE A 81 -51.92 18.86 -29.61
CA ILE A 81 -52.42 17.49 -29.76
C ILE A 81 -51.32 16.48 -29.37
N ILE A 82 -50.06 16.74 -29.72
CA ILE A 82 -48.93 15.88 -29.35
C ILE A 82 -48.65 15.99 -27.85
N ALA A 83 -48.64 17.21 -27.28
CA ALA A 83 -48.49 17.42 -25.84
C ALA A 83 -49.64 16.80 -25.03
N ALA A 84 -50.88 16.89 -25.51
CA ALA A 84 -52.02 16.25 -24.87
C ALA A 84 -51.96 14.71 -24.95
N ARG A 85 -51.46 14.14 -26.07
CA ARG A 85 -51.34 12.69 -26.24
C ARG A 85 -50.18 12.10 -25.43
N VAL A 86 -49.08 12.83 -25.30
CA VAL A 86 -47.96 12.50 -24.41
C VAL A 86 -48.39 12.60 -22.93
N ARG A 87 -49.16 13.63 -22.54
CA ARG A 87 -49.77 13.69 -21.20
C ARG A 87 -50.73 12.53 -20.96
N ARG A 88 -51.59 12.19 -21.92
CA ARG A 88 -52.58 11.09 -21.77
C ARG A 88 -51.92 9.71 -21.68
N ARG A 89 -50.83 9.45 -22.42
CA ARG A 89 -50.03 8.21 -22.29
C ARG A 89 -49.22 8.16 -21.00
N ARG A 90 -48.69 9.30 -20.53
CA ARG A 90 -48.00 9.37 -19.24
C ARG A 90 -48.97 9.13 -18.07
N GLN A 91 -50.20 9.65 -18.18
CA GLN A 91 -51.26 9.41 -17.21
C GLN A 91 -51.70 7.93 -17.21
N SER A 92 -51.96 7.33 -18.39
CA SER A 92 -52.39 5.92 -18.45
C SER A 92 -51.31 4.94 -17.99
N PHE A 93 -50.02 5.23 -18.23
CA PHE A 93 -48.93 4.40 -17.74
C PHE A 93 -48.72 4.54 -16.22
N LEU A 94 -48.90 5.74 -15.68
CA LEU A 94 -48.90 5.97 -14.23
C LEU A 94 -50.12 5.37 -13.52
N ASP A 95 -51.27 5.33 -14.19
CA ASP A 95 -52.49 4.71 -13.65
C ASP A 95 -52.41 3.16 -13.66
N ASP A 96 -51.70 2.55 -14.61
CA ASP A 96 -51.53 1.08 -14.68
C ASP A 96 -50.46 0.53 -13.71
N ILE A 97 -49.44 1.33 -13.34
CA ILE A 97 -48.40 0.91 -12.38
C ILE A 97 -48.95 0.83 -10.93
N ASP A 98 -50.14 1.37 -10.67
CA ASP A 98 -50.52 1.78 -9.32
C ASP A 98 -51.67 0.96 -8.67
N LEU A 99 -52.11 -0.12 -9.31
CA LEU A 99 -53.23 -0.95 -8.84
C LEU A 99 -52.82 -2.27 -8.19
N ASP A 100 -51.53 -2.64 -8.20
CA ASP A 100 -51.13 -3.89 -7.58
C ASP A 100 -51.28 -3.82 -6.05
N PRO A 101 -52.11 -4.70 -5.46
CA PRO A 101 -52.31 -4.72 -4.03
C PRO A 101 -50.99 -5.02 -3.31
N ILE A 102 -50.77 -4.33 -2.19
CA ILE A 102 -49.54 -4.50 -1.42
C ILE A 102 -49.54 -5.91 -0.85
N LYS A 103 -48.54 -6.69 -1.24
CA LYS A 103 -48.28 -8.03 -0.72
C LYS A 103 -47.07 -7.97 0.20
N LEU A 104 -47.09 -8.78 1.25
CA LEU A 104 -45.91 -8.95 2.09
C LEU A 104 -44.79 -9.60 1.25
N PRO A 105 -43.53 -9.17 1.44
CA PRO A 105 -42.41 -9.75 0.72
C PRO A 105 -42.32 -11.25 1.04
N ARG A 106 -41.89 -12.04 0.06
CA ARG A 106 -41.71 -13.49 0.22
C ARG A 106 -40.31 -13.77 0.74
N SER A 107 -40.04 -13.33 1.98
CA SER A 107 -38.76 -13.47 2.66
C SER A 107 -38.93 -14.13 4.03
N THR A 108 -37.82 -14.62 4.60
CA THR A 108 -37.80 -15.14 5.97
C THR A 108 -38.06 -14.07 7.01
N HIS A 109 -37.76 -12.79 6.75
CA HIS A 109 -38.11 -11.69 7.66
C HIS A 109 -39.61 -11.59 7.91
N THR A 110 -40.43 -11.92 6.90
CA THR A 110 -41.89 -11.92 7.09
C THR A 110 -42.32 -12.96 8.12
N LEU A 111 -41.63 -14.11 8.16
CA LEU A 111 -41.89 -15.15 9.16
C LEU A 111 -41.60 -14.68 10.59
N LEU A 112 -40.68 -13.73 10.79
CA LEU A 112 -40.35 -13.18 12.12
C LEU A 112 -41.54 -12.50 12.81
N TYR A 113 -42.52 -12.01 12.07
CA TYR A 113 -43.70 -11.39 12.67
C TYR A 113 -45.02 -12.09 12.33
N THR A 114 -45.03 -13.08 11.43
CA THR A 114 -46.22 -13.89 11.16
C THR A 114 -46.29 -15.18 11.96
N GLU A 115 -45.17 -15.65 12.52
CA GLU A 115 -45.09 -16.90 13.27
C GLU A 115 -44.83 -16.66 14.77
N PRO A 116 -45.33 -17.52 15.68
CA PRO A 116 -45.12 -17.35 17.11
C PRO A 116 -43.63 -17.53 17.48
N ILE A 117 -43.16 -16.78 18.49
CA ILE A 117 -41.73 -16.67 18.90
C ILE A 117 -41.08 -18.04 19.18
N ASN A 118 -41.84 -19.03 19.62
CA ASN A 118 -41.31 -20.37 19.94
C ASN A 118 -41.61 -21.41 18.86
N SER A 119 -42.08 -21.00 17.69
CA SER A 119 -42.32 -21.90 16.58
C SER A 119 -41.04 -22.22 15.84
N LEU A 120 -40.94 -23.44 15.30
CA LEU A 120 -39.80 -23.84 14.47
C LEU A 120 -39.55 -22.87 13.29
N PRO A 121 -40.57 -22.37 12.56
CA PRO A 121 -40.34 -21.41 11.50
C PRO A 121 -39.77 -20.07 11.94
N PHE A 122 -40.19 -19.57 13.10
CA PHE A 122 -39.63 -18.34 13.68
C PHE A 122 -38.14 -18.56 13.99
N VAL A 123 -37.79 -19.64 14.68
CA VAL A 123 -36.39 -19.96 15.05
C VAL A 123 -35.52 -20.10 13.81
N ILE A 124 -35.96 -20.83 12.78
CA ILE A 124 -35.22 -20.97 11.52
C ILE A 124 -34.99 -19.61 10.86
N SER A 125 -36.00 -18.74 10.85
CA SER A 125 -35.90 -17.41 10.24
C SER A 125 -34.93 -16.50 11.00
N VAL A 126 -34.93 -16.55 12.34
CA VAL A 126 -33.93 -15.87 13.17
C VAL A 126 -32.53 -16.39 12.88
N CYS A 127 -32.35 -17.71 12.75
CA CYS A 127 -31.04 -18.29 12.44
C CYS A 127 -30.51 -17.85 11.06
N ILE A 128 -31.37 -17.81 10.03
CA ILE A 128 -30.97 -17.36 8.68
C ILE A 128 -30.61 -15.87 8.68
N GLU A 129 -31.38 -15.07 9.41
CA GLU A 129 -31.11 -13.64 9.54
C GLU A 129 -29.81 -13.38 10.30
N ALA A 130 -29.61 -14.06 11.44
CA ALA A 130 -28.39 -13.98 12.21
C ALA A 130 -27.17 -14.42 11.39
N LEU A 131 -27.31 -15.46 10.56
CA LEU A 131 -26.26 -15.90 9.65
C LEU A 131 -25.94 -14.84 8.59
N SER A 132 -26.95 -14.21 8.00
CA SER A 132 -26.76 -13.18 6.97
C SER A 132 -26.09 -11.93 7.55
N ILE A 133 -26.54 -11.47 8.72
CA ILE A 133 -25.91 -10.38 9.47
C ILE A 133 -24.47 -10.74 9.83
N LEU A 134 -24.23 -11.95 10.34
CA LEU A 134 -22.89 -12.42 10.70
C LEU A 134 -21.96 -12.42 9.48
N CYS A 135 -22.41 -12.90 8.33
CA CYS A 135 -21.64 -12.88 7.09
C CYS A 135 -21.29 -11.44 6.65
N LEU A 136 -22.24 -10.50 6.74
CA LEU A 136 -21.97 -9.10 6.42
C LEU A 136 -21.03 -8.42 7.43
N ILE A 137 -21.11 -8.78 8.71
CA ILE A 137 -20.17 -8.29 9.74
C ILE A 137 -18.78 -8.88 9.52
N LEU A 138 -18.67 -10.17 9.19
CA LEU A 138 -17.38 -10.80 8.88
C LEU A 138 -16.76 -10.20 7.62
N ALA A 139 -17.56 -9.94 6.58
CA ALA A 139 -17.11 -9.22 5.40
C ALA A 139 -16.60 -7.81 5.77
N LEU A 140 -17.33 -7.10 6.64
CA LEU A 140 -16.97 -5.77 7.10
C LEU A 140 -15.64 -5.77 7.85
N ILE A 141 -15.45 -6.73 8.76
CA ILE A 141 -14.21 -6.91 9.53
C ILE A 141 -13.05 -7.27 8.59
N SER A 142 -13.26 -8.20 7.65
CA SER A 142 -12.26 -8.61 6.64
C SER A 142 -11.80 -7.42 5.78
N ASN A 143 -12.73 -6.53 5.44
CA ASN A 143 -12.49 -5.32 4.65
C ASN A 143 -11.91 -4.15 5.46
N GLY A 144 -11.33 -4.41 6.65
CA GLY A 144 -10.47 -3.44 7.33
C GLY A 144 -11.15 -2.59 8.41
N LEU A 145 -12.24 -3.08 9.02
CA LEU A 145 -12.82 -2.41 10.19
C LEU A 145 -12.06 -2.68 11.51
N THR A 146 -10.99 -3.50 11.49
CA THR A 146 -10.21 -3.88 12.68
C THR A 146 -9.37 -2.73 13.23
N SER A 147 -8.76 -1.92 12.37
CA SER A 147 -7.94 -0.77 12.75
C SER A 147 -8.01 0.31 11.67
N TYR A 148 -8.08 1.58 12.07
CA TYR A 148 -8.06 2.72 11.14
C TYR A 148 -6.78 2.75 10.28
N ARG A 149 -5.66 2.21 10.78
CA ARG A 149 -4.39 2.11 10.04
C ARG A 149 -4.39 0.98 9.01
N ASP A 150 -4.90 -0.19 9.38
CA ASP A 150 -5.09 -1.28 8.41
C ASP A 150 -5.94 -0.83 7.23
N PHE A 151 -6.91 0.05 7.49
CA PHE A 151 -7.74 0.63 6.45
C PHE A 151 -6.93 1.55 5.52
N THR A 152 -6.06 2.43 6.02
CA THR A 152 -5.29 3.35 5.16
C THR A 152 -4.35 2.60 4.22
N ASN A 153 -3.77 1.48 4.65
CA ASN A 153 -2.81 0.72 3.85
C ASN A 153 -3.46 -0.17 2.79
N LYS A 154 -4.74 -0.51 2.98
CA LYS A 154 -5.51 -1.28 1.99
C LYS A 154 -6.15 -0.39 0.92
N VAL A 155 -6.22 0.92 1.14
CA VAL A 155 -6.69 1.85 0.11
C VAL A 155 -5.51 2.11 -0.83
N PRO A 156 -5.62 1.77 -2.13
CA PRO A 156 -4.52 1.98 -3.06
C PRO A 156 -4.16 3.47 -3.13
N ALA A 157 -2.86 3.76 -3.17
CA ALA A 157 -2.27 5.08 -3.31
C ALA A 157 -3.06 5.97 -4.29
N ASN A 158 -3.23 5.46 -5.50
CA ASN A 158 -4.07 6.04 -6.53
C ASN A 158 -4.44 4.93 -7.52
N VAL A 159 -5.48 5.15 -8.32
CA VAL A 159 -6.02 4.13 -9.23
C VAL A 159 -6.15 4.68 -10.65
N ASN A 160 -6.00 3.80 -11.63
CA ASN A 160 -6.17 4.15 -13.04
C ASN A 160 -7.58 4.73 -13.29
N THR A 161 -7.70 5.67 -14.22
CA THR A 161 -8.96 6.29 -14.68
C THR A 161 -10.06 5.26 -14.98
N ALA A 162 -9.71 4.10 -15.56
CA ALA A 162 -10.67 3.03 -15.80
C ALA A 162 -11.28 2.48 -14.49
N VAL A 163 -10.44 2.22 -13.49
CA VAL A 163 -10.84 1.76 -12.16
C VAL A 163 -11.64 2.84 -11.44
N LYS A 164 -11.19 4.11 -11.47
CA LYS A 164 -11.95 5.25 -10.92
C LYS A 164 -13.37 5.32 -11.48
N THR A 165 -13.52 5.12 -12.78
CA THR A 165 -14.81 5.13 -13.48
C THR A 165 -15.68 3.94 -13.05
N ALA A 166 -15.09 2.74 -12.97
CA ALA A 166 -15.79 1.55 -12.49
C ALA A 166 -16.26 1.72 -11.05
N GLN A 167 -15.43 2.27 -10.16
CA GLN A 167 -15.79 2.56 -8.76
C GLN A 167 -16.99 3.52 -8.66
N TYR A 168 -17.01 4.62 -9.43
CA TYR A 168 -18.17 5.53 -9.47
C TYR A 168 -19.43 4.81 -9.97
N THR A 169 -19.29 4.02 -11.04
CA THR A 169 -20.41 3.26 -11.63
C THR A 169 -20.94 2.20 -10.65
N ALA A 170 -20.06 1.53 -9.91
CA ALA A 170 -20.40 0.53 -8.91
C ALA A 170 -21.27 1.10 -7.79
N ILE A 171 -21.07 2.36 -7.37
CA ILE A 171 -21.94 3.02 -6.38
C ILE A 171 -23.38 3.13 -6.91
N PHE A 172 -23.57 3.47 -8.18
CA PHE A 172 -24.91 3.53 -8.77
C PHE A 172 -25.54 2.14 -8.85
N ILE A 173 -24.78 1.14 -9.30
CA ILE A 173 -25.26 -0.25 -9.40
C ILE A 173 -25.63 -0.79 -8.00
N ALA A 174 -24.80 -0.51 -6.98
CA ALA A 174 -25.05 -0.87 -5.58
C ALA A 174 -26.38 -0.35 -5.07
N LEU A 175 -26.66 0.93 -5.31
CA LEU A 175 -27.91 1.54 -4.89
C LEU A 175 -29.12 1.00 -5.67
N LEU A 176 -28.96 0.68 -6.96
CA LEU A 176 -30.04 0.07 -7.75
C LEU A 176 -30.33 -1.37 -7.33
N MET A 177 -29.32 -2.10 -6.88
CA MET A 177 -29.47 -3.47 -6.39
C MET A 177 -29.97 -3.55 -4.96
N GLU A 178 -29.83 -2.48 -4.18
CA GLU A 178 -30.31 -2.42 -2.81
C GLU A 178 -31.84 -2.32 -2.75
N VAL A 179 -32.47 -3.44 -2.38
CA VAL A 179 -33.93 -3.59 -2.32
C VAL A 179 -34.47 -3.63 -0.89
N GLU A 180 -33.63 -3.80 0.14
CA GLU A 180 -34.10 -4.04 1.51
C GLU A 180 -34.48 -2.74 2.22
N ILE A 181 -33.66 -1.70 2.07
CA ILE A 181 -33.95 -0.36 2.60
C ILE A 181 -35.33 0.17 2.15
N PRO A 182 -35.64 0.27 0.83
CA PRO A 182 -36.94 0.78 0.41
C PRO A 182 -38.08 -0.14 0.85
N THR A 183 -37.90 -1.47 0.85
CA THR A 183 -38.94 -2.42 1.21
C THR A 183 -39.31 -2.31 2.69
N GLY A 184 -38.31 -2.29 3.58
CA GLY A 184 -38.54 -2.13 5.02
C GLY A 184 -39.19 -0.79 5.36
N LEU A 185 -38.70 0.31 4.78
CA LEU A 185 -39.28 1.65 4.97
C LEU A 185 -40.70 1.76 4.38
N TYR A 186 -40.95 1.10 3.25
CA TYR A 186 -42.27 1.05 2.61
C TYR A 186 -43.29 0.36 3.49
N LEU A 187 -42.94 -0.80 4.05
CA LEU A 187 -43.81 -1.55 4.94
C LEU A 187 -44.10 -0.78 6.23
N LEU A 188 -43.06 -0.21 6.87
CA LEU A 188 -43.22 0.61 8.09
C LEU A 188 -44.15 1.81 7.88
N LYS A 189 -44.01 2.49 6.73
CA LYS A 189 -44.79 3.70 6.43
C LYS A 189 -46.22 3.38 5.98
N ARG A 190 -46.43 2.33 5.17
CA ARG A 190 -47.74 1.97 4.62
C ARG A 190 -48.65 1.32 5.65
N ILE A 191 -48.10 0.48 6.52
CA ILE A 191 -48.89 -0.36 7.42
C ILE A 191 -48.99 0.33 8.79
N SER A 192 -50.06 1.12 8.95
CA SER A 192 -50.35 1.76 10.24
C SER A 192 -50.67 0.71 11.32
N ARG A 193 -50.31 1.00 12.57
CA ARG A 193 -50.60 0.13 13.73
C ARG A 193 -52.06 -0.31 13.81
N ARG A 194 -53.01 0.61 13.61
CA ARG A 194 -54.45 0.32 13.67
C ARG A 194 -54.86 -0.66 12.57
N TYR A 195 -54.37 -0.43 11.35
CA TYR A 195 -54.71 -1.27 10.22
C TYR A 195 -54.08 -2.67 10.33
N PHE A 196 -52.85 -2.75 10.84
CA PHE A 196 -52.19 -4.03 11.11
C PHE A 196 -52.97 -4.85 12.13
N LEU A 197 -53.29 -4.27 13.29
CA LEU A 197 -54.02 -4.97 14.37
C LEU A 197 -55.45 -5.35 13.95
N ASN A 198 -56.10 -4.55 13.10
CA ASN A 198 -57.43 -4.89 12.58
C ASN A 198 -57.38 -6.04 11.57
N THR A 199 -56.32 -6.14 10.78
CA THR A 199 -56.15 -7.20 9.77
C THR A 199 -55.64 -8.49 10.40
N PHE A 200 -54.75 -8.37 11.39
CA PHE A 200 -54.12 -9.48 12.10
C PHE A 200 -54.18 -9.24 13.61
N PRO A 201 -55.34 -9.48 14.25
CA PRO A 201 -55.49 -9.27 15.69
C PRO A 201 -54.61 -10.19 16.54
N GLU A 202 -54.14 -11.31 15.96
CA GLU A 202 -53.29 -12.29 16.63
C GLU A 202 -51.79 -11.89 16.63
N LEU A 203 -51.38 -10.93 15.79
CA LEU A 203 -49.97 -10.59 15.61
C LEU A 203 -49.57 -9.33 16.40
N ASN A 204 -48.34 -9.34 16.92
CA ASN A 204 -47.80 -8.20 17.66
C ASN A 204 -47.20 -7.16 16.70
N TYR A 205 -47.72 -5.93 16.74
CA TYR A 205 -47.18 -4.83 15.91
C TYR A 205 -45.70 -4.51 16.20
N SER A 206 -45.23 -4.72 17.43
CA SER A 206 -43.82 -4.53 17.78
C SER A 206 -42.88 -5.48 17.03
N GLN A 207 -43.29 -6.75 16.83
CA GLN A 207 -42.52 -7.71 16.04
C GLN A 207 -42.44 -7.28 14.58
N PHE A 208 -43.55 -6.79 14.02
CA PHE A 208 -43.58 -6.23 12.68
C PHE A 208 -42.59 -5.06 12.54
N VAL A 209 -42.59 -4.11 13.48
CA VAL A 209 -41.65 -2.97 13.44
C VAL A 209 -40.20 -3.44 13.56
N CYS A 210 -39.91 -4.37 14.48
CA CYS A 210 -38.57 -4.93 14.68
C CYS A 210 -38.04 -5.62 13.41
N ALA A 211 -38.85 -6.48 12.78
CA ALA A 211 -38.46 -7.18 11.56
C ALA A 211 -38.16 -6.23 10.39
N ASN A 212 -38.94 -5.15 10.24
CA ASN A 212 -38.67 -4.15 9.20
C ASN A 212 -37.47 -3.25 9.53
N ALA A 213 -37.20 -3.00 10.82
CA ALA A 213 -35.97 -2.31 11.22
C ALA A 213 -34.73 -3.16 10.90
N LEU A 214 -34.79 -4.48 11.08
CA LEU A 214 -33.73 -5.42 10.69
C LEU A 214 -33.48 -5.41 9.18
N PHE A 215 -34.53 -5.39 8.35
CA PHE A 215 -34.40 -5.22 6.90
C PHE A 215 -33.60 -3.96 6.52
N VAL A 216 -33.95 -2.82 7.11
CA VAL A 216 -33.28 -1.55 6.84
C VAL A 216 -31.82 -1.59 7.31
N MET A 217 -31.57 -2.18 8.49
CA MET A 217 -30.22 -2.36 9.02
C MET A 217 -29.35 -3.24 8.10
N MET A 218 -29.88 -4.38 7.63
CA MET A 218 -29.22 -5.27 6.68
C MET A 218 -28.83 -4.55 5.38
N GLY A 219 -29.74 -3.77 4.82
CA GLY A 219 -29.46 -2.99 3.62
C GLY A 219 -28.36 -1.95 3.82
N TYR A 220 -28.32 -1.27 4.97
CA TYR A 220 -27.22 -0.34 5.28
C TYR A 220 -25.88 -1.06 5.54
N LEU A 221 -25.89 -2.21 6.20
CA LEU A 221 -24.68 -3.03 6.37
C LEU A 221 -24.11 -3.48 5.01
N PHE A 222 -24.97 -3.83 4.06
CA PHE A 222 -24.57 -4.12 2.68
C PHE A 222 -23.96 -2.89 2.01
N LEU A 223 -24.63 -1.72 2.04
CA LEU A 223 -24.09 -0.51 1.41
C LEU A 223 -22.72 -0.09 1.98
N ILE A 224 -22.51 -0.22 3.30
CA ILE A 224 -21.21 0.07 3.92
C ILE A 224 -20.15 -0.92 3.41
N ASN A 225 -20.47 -2.23 3.36
CA ASN A 225 -19.55 -3.24 2.84
C ASN A 225 -19.16 -2.95 1.38
N VAL A 226 -20.15 -2.66 0.52
CA VAL A 226 -19.89 -2.32 -0.88
C VAL A 226 -19.03 -1.07 -0.99
N PHE A 227 -19.28 -0.05 -0.16
CA PHE A 227 -18.48 1.16 -0.16
C PHE A 227 -17.01 0.88 0.17
N LEU A 228 -16.73 0.07 1.20
CA LEU A 228 -15.36 -0.30 1.55
C LEU A 228 -14.67 -1.10 0.43
N ILE A 229 -15.35 -2.07 -0.17
CA ILE A 229 -14.81 -2.82 -1.32
C ILE A 229 -14.49 -1.89 -2.50
N VAL A 230 -15.40 -0.95 -2.81
CA VAL A 230 -15.22 -0.02 -3.92
C VAL A 230 -13.99 0.87 -3.71
N ILE A 231 -13.74 1.38 -2.51
CA ILE A 231 -12.61 2.28 -2.25
C ILE A 231 -11.27 1.54 -2.12
N MET A 232 -11.28 0.28 -1.70
CA MET A 232 -10.06 -0.54 -1.53
C MET A 232 -9.63 -1.25 -2.82
N SER A 233 -10.50 -1.33 -3.82
CA SER A 233 -10.19 -2.09 -5.03
C SER A 233 -9.31 -1.29 -5.99
N ASP A 234 -8.23 -1.94 -6.43
CA ASP A 234 -7.28 -1.52 -7.45
C ASP A 234 -7.65 -2.05 -8.87
N ASN A 235 -8.61 -2.99 -8.95
CA ASN A 235 -8.94 -3.70 -10.18
C ASN A 235 -10.46 -3.79 -10.40
N VAL A 236 -10.90 -3.43 -11.61
CA VAL A 236 -12.31 -3.45 -12.03
C VAL A 236 -12.98 -4.81 -11.79
N MET A 237 -12.29 -5.92 -12.06
CA MET A 237 -12.85 -7.26 -11.94
C MET A 237 -13.12 -7.63 -10.47
N VAL A 238 -12.23 -7.24 -9.57
CA VAL A 238 -12.35 -7.50 -8.13
C VAL A 238 -13.61 -6.81 -7.58
N ILE A 239 -13.84 -5.55 -7.97
CA ILE A 239 -15.06 -4.80 -7.60
C ILE A 239 -16.32 -5.62 -7.93
N PHE A 240 -16.44 -6.11 -9.15
CA PHE A 240 -17.65 -6.82 -9.59
C PHE A 240 -17.80 -8.20 -8.95
N PHE A 241 -16.71 -8.93 -8.73
CA PHE A 241 -16.78 -10.24 -8.08
C PHE A 241 -17.20 -10.14 -6.62
N ASP A 242 -16.60 -9.21 -5.87
CA ASP A 242 -16.96 -8.98 -4.47
C ASP A 242 -18.41 -8.50 -4.34
N PHE A 243 -18.85 -7.68 -5.29
CA PHE A 243 -20.22 -7.22 -5.35
C PHE A 243 -21.23 -8.35 -5.60
N ILE A 244 -20.92 -9.30 -6.50
CA ILE A 244 -21.74 -10.50 -6.72
C ILE A 244 -21.76 -11.38 -5.45
N ALA A 245 -20.62 -11.53 -4.77
CA ALA A 245 -20.53 -12.30 -3.54
C ALA A 245 -21.40 -11.70 -2.42
N LEU A 246 -21.37 -10.37 -2.25
CA LEU A 246 -22.25 -9.68 -1.29
C LEU A 246 -23.72 -9.79 -1.66
N GLN A 247 -24.06 -9.70 -2.95
CA GLN A 247 -25.44 -9.90 -3.41
C GLN A 247 -25.93 -11.31 -3.10
N PHE A 248 -25.08 -12.32 -3.24
CA PHE A 248 -25.43 -13.70 -2.88
C PHE A 248 -25.78 -13.82 -1.39
N ILE A 249 -25.03 -13.15 -0.50
CA ILE A 249 -25.32 -13.12 0.94
C ILE A 249 -26.71 -12.51 1.20
N GLN A 250 -27.03 -11.40 0.55
CA GLN A 250 -28.37 -10.79 0.68
C GLN A 250 -29.49 -11.73 0.19
N GLN A 251 -29.25 -12.54 -0.85
CA GLN A 251 -30.26 -13.45 -1.40
C GLN A 251 -30.51 -14.72 -0.56
N LEU A 252 -29.72 -14.98 0.49
CA LEU A 252 -29.83 -16.19 1.31
C LEU A 252 -31.23 -16.34 1.92
N ASP A 253 -31.83 -15.24 2.35
CA ASP A 253 -33.16 -15.19 2.97
C ASP A 253 -34.26 -15.63 1.97
N GLY A 254 -34.21 -15.13 0.74
CA GLY A 254 -35.14 -15.43 -0.34
C GLY A 254 -34.96 -16.85 -0.88
N ILE A 255 -33.71 -17.33 -0.97
CA ILE A 255 -33.40 -18.72 -1.29
C ILE A 255 -33.96 -19.64 -0.21
N ALA A 256 -33.72 -19.35 1.06
CA ALA A 256 -34.22 -20.16 2.17
C ALA A 256 -35.76 -20.16 2.22
N PHE A 257 -36.42 -19.03 1.97
CA PHE A 257 -37.87 -18.95 1.84
C PHE A 257 -38.40 -19.83 0.69
N LYS A 258 -37.71 -19.81 -0.47
CA LYS A 258 -38.08 -20.66 -1.63
C LYS A 258 -37.89 -22.14 -1.32
N LEU A 259 -36.79 -22.52 -0.67
CA LEU A 259 -36.52 -23.90 -0.24
C LEU A 259 -37.54 -24.39 0.80
N ALA A 260 -37.90 -23.53 1.77
CA ALA A 260 -38.97 -23.79 2.73
C ALA A 260 -40.30 -24.09 2.03
N ARG A 261 -40.68 -23.29 1.04
CA ARG A 261 -41.91 -23.49 0.26
C ARG A 261 -41.89 -24.78 -0.57
N MET A 262 -40.72 -25.22 -1.04
CA MET A 262 -40.53 -26.49 -1.75
C MET A 262 -40.52 -27.72 -0.84
N ARG A 263 -40.74 -27.57 0.47
CA ARG A 263 -40.69 -28.64 1.49
C ARG A 263 -39.28 -29.21 1.71
N MET A 264 -38.21 -28.48 1.37
CA MET A 264 -36.84 -28.98 1.56
C MET A 264 -36.35 -28.83 3.01
N LEU A 265 -36.82 -27.83 3.75
CA LEU A 265 -36.39 -27.60 5.14
C LEU A 265 -37.22 -28.38 6.17
N SER A 266 -38.55 -28.22 6.16
CA SER A 266 -39.48 -28.91 7.07
C SER A 266 -40.91 -28.79 6.57
N THR A 267 -41.79 -29.72 6.97
CA THR A 267 -43.24 -29.60 6.76
C THR A 267 -43.82 -28.36 7.44
N SER A 268 -43.36 -28.03 8.64
CA SER A 268 -43.82 -26.86 9.39
C SER A 268 -43.44 -25.55 8.68
N MET A 269 -42.25 -25.51 8.07
CA MET A 269 -41.80 -24.37 7.25
C MET A 269 -42.64 -24.21 5.97
N LYS A 270 -42.97 -25.32 5.31
CA LYS A 270 -43.87 -25.28 4.15
C LYS A 270 -45.24 -24.73 4.55
N GLU A 271 -45.77 -25.16 5.69
CA GLU A 271 -47.06 -24.69 6.18
C GLU A 271 -47.01 -23.19 6.48
N ALA A 272 -46.02 -22.71 7.23
CA ALA A 272 -45.82 -21.29 7.53
C ALA A 272 -45.73 -20.43 6.24
N THR A 273 -44.91 -20.83 5.27
CA THR A 273 -44.74 -20.11 3.99
C THR A 273 -45.95 -20.16 3.07
N THR A 274 -46.92 -21.05 3.32
CA THR A 274 -48.16 -21.18 2.54
C THR A 274 -49.40 -20.62 3.26
N ARG A 275 -49.23 -20.07 4.46
CA ARG A 275 -50.31 -19.43 5.22
C ARG A 275 -50.94 -18.26 4.47
N ARG A 276 -52.20 -17.99 4.82
CA ARG A 276 -53.02 -16.94 4.19
C ARG A 276 -52.43 -15.54 4.33
N TYR A 277 -51.58 -15.30 5.34
CA TYR A 277 -50.88 -14.02 5.57
C TYR A 277 -50.08 -13.54 4.35
N PHE A 278 -49.49 -14.46 3.57
CA PHE A 278 -48.75 -14.12 2.35
C PHE A 278 -49.64 -13.84 1.13
N ARG A 279 -50.94 -14.12 1.23
CA ARG A 279 -51.94 -13.87 0.17
C ARG A 279 -52.86 -12.70 0.50
N THR A 280 -52.86 -12.22 1.74
CA THR A 280 -53.62 -11.04 2.13
C THR A 280 -53.10 -9.82 1.41
N GLU A 281 -53.99 -9.19 0.67
CA GLU A 281 -53.76 -7.99 -0.10
C GLU A 281 -54.18 -6.79 0.76
N PHE A 282 -53.23 -5.90 1.09
CA PHE A 282 -53.58 -4.71 1.85
C PHE A 282 -54.23 -3.70 0.92
N ARG A 283 -55.44 -3.26 1.28
CA ARG A 283 -56.17 -2.24 0.54
C ARG A 283 -55.40 -0.93 0.69
N ARG A 284 -55.05 -0.32 -0.45
CA ARG A 284 -54.35 0.97 -0.49
C ARG A 284 -55.16 2.00 0.30
N SER A 285 -54.55 2.64 1.30
CA SER A 285 -55.10 3.85 1.94
C SER A 285 -55.47 4.86 0.84
N THR A 286 -56.60 5.56 1.01
CA THR A 286 -57.27 6.40 0.01
C THR A 286 -56.29 7.30 -0.80
N PRO A 287 -56.56 7.53 -2.10
CA PRO A 287 -55.63 8.12 -3.09
C PRO A 287 -55.21 9.59 -2.88
N GLY A 288 -55.28 10.13 -1.66
CA GLY A 288 -54.94 11.52 -1.34
C GLY A 288 -53.48 11.78 -0.90
N GLN A 289 -52.61 10.78 -0.81
CA GLN A 289 -51.21 10.96 -0.36
C GLN A 289 -50.20 10.78 -1.51
N THR A 290 -50.02 11.81 -2.33
CA THR A 290 -49.03 11.87 -3.42
C THR A 290 -47.57 11.99 -2.92
N GLY A 291 -47.34 12.26 -1.63
CA GLY A 291 -45.99 12.46 -1.07
C GLY A 291 -45.15 11.20 -0.84
N HIS A 292 -45.64 10.00 -1.18
CA HIS A 292 -44.93 8.75 -0.84
C HIS A 292 -43.78 8.41 -1.79
N SER A 293 -43.97 8.58 -3.10
CA SER A 293 -42.90 8.35 -4.08
C SER A 293 -41.71 9.28 -3.82
N PHE A 294 -41.99 10.53 -3.44
CA PHE A 294 -40.97 11.52 -3.12
C PHE A 294 -40.06 11.09 -1.95
N PHE A 295 -40.62 10.41 -0.93
CA PHE A 295 -39.83 9.97 0.22
C PHE A 295 -38.77 8.92 -0.15
N PHE A 296 -39.13 7.91 -0.94
CA PHE A 296 -38.16 6.88 -1.36
C PHE A 296 -37.08 7.47 -2.26
N VAL A 297 -37.49 8.32 -3.20
CA VAL A 297 -36.54 9.07 -4.05
C VAL A 297 -35.59 9.90 -3.19
N ALA A 298 -36.09 10.57 -2.15
CA ALA A 298 -35.25 11.34 -1.23
C ALA A 298 -34.25 10.45 -0.46
N VAL A 299 -34.66 9.28 0.03
CA VAL A 299 -33.76 8.33 0.71
C VAL A 299 -32.67 7.82 -0.24
N TYR A 300 -33.02 7.45 -1.48
CA TYR A 300 -32.05 7.04 -2.48
C TYR A 300 -31.07 8.15 -2.85
N LEU A 301 -31.56 9.38 -3.07
CA LEU A 301 -30.72 10.54 -3.35
C LEU A 301 -29.79 10.88 -2.18
N PHE A 302 -30.28 10.72 -0.94
CA PHE A 302 -29.46 10.91 0.26
C PHE A 302 -28.33 9.87 0.33
N ASN A 303 -28.65 8.57 0.19
CA ASN A 303 -27.64 7.51 0.20
C ASN A 303 -26.62 7.66 -0.93
N LEU A 304 -27.08 8.02 -2.13
CA LEU A 304 -26.21 8.34 -3.27
C LEU A 304 -25.28 9.51 -2.94
N SER A 305 -25.81 10.59 -2.36
CA SER A 305 -25.02 11.77 -2.01
C SER A 305 -23.95 11.45 -0.98
N VAL A 306 -24.27 10.64 0.04
CA VAL A 306 -23.31 10.22 1.09
C VAL A 306 -22.20 9.34 0.50
N LEU A 307 -22.56 8.33 -0.30
CA LEU A 307 -21.56 7.43 -0.92
C LEU A 307 -20.67 8.17 -1.92
N LEU A 308 -21.24 9.06 -2.74
CA LEU A 308 -20.47 9.88 -3.67
C LEU A 308 -19.56 10.86 -2.92
N ALA A 309 -20.04 11.53 -1.86
CA ALA A 309 -19.22 12.42 -1.06
C ALA A 309 -18.04 11.68 -0.40
N GLY A 310 -18.29 10.49 0.16
CA GLY A 310 -17.25 9.63 0.70
C GLY A 310 -16.22 9.22 -0.35
N LYS A 311 -16.67 8.81 -1.54
CA LYS A 311 -15.75 8.41 -2.61
C LYS A 311 -14.96 9.60 -3.17
N ILE A 312 -15.59 10.77 -3.32
CA ILE A 312 -14.90 12.00 -3.75
C ILE A 312 -13.83 12.37 -2.72
N TYR A 313 -14.14 12.30 -1.43
CA TYR A 313 -13.18 12.54 -0.36
C TYR A 313 -11.96 11.61 -0.48
N VAL A 314 -12.18 10.29 -0.63
CA VAL A 314 -11.07 9.33 -0.83
C VAL A 314 -10.29 9.64 -2.10
N SER A 315 -10.95 9.94 -3.22
CA SER A 315 -10.25 10.27 -4.47
C SER A 315 -9.41 11.53 -4.41
N VAL A 316 -9.84 12.55 -3.65
CA VAL A 316 -9.01 13.74 -3.41
C VAL A 316 -7.78 13.38 -2.58
N ARG A 317 -7.94 12.55 -1.54
CA ARG A 317 -6.81 12.07 -0.73
C ARG A 317 -5.83 11.20 -1.54
N GLN A 318 -6.33 10.34 -2.42
CA GLN A 318 -5.52 9.56 -3.37
C GLN A 318 -4.74 10.46 -4.33
N ALA A 319 -5.39 11.49 -4.89
CA ALA A 319 -4.73 12.46 -5.75
C ALA A 319 -3.66 13.28 -5.00
N ASN A 320 -3.85 13.50 -3.70
CA ASN A 320 -2.89 14.19 -2.84
C ASN A 320 -1.72 13.30 -2.38
N GLY A 321 -1.72 12.01 -2.70
CA GLY A 321 -0.69 11.07 -2.23
C GLY A 321 -0.81 10.71 -0.74
N ASP A 322 -1.95 11.00 -0.09
CA ASP A 322 -2.14 10.76 1.35
C ASP A 322 -2.09 9.27 1.74
N TYR A 323 -2.27 8.37 0.76
CA TYR A 323 -2.24 6.91 0.92
C TYR A 323 -0.92 6.29 0.44
N GLN A 324 0.06 7.09 0.06
CA GLN A 324 1.40 6.62 -0.27
C GLN A 324 2.29 6.71 0.96
N CYS A 325 3.28 5.82 1.05
CA CYS A 325 4.30 5.91 2.09
C CYS A 325 5.03 7.24 2.03
N LYS A 326 5.02 8.00 3.13
CA LYS A 326 5.71 9.29 3.25
C LYS A 326 7.22 9.13 3.30
N SER A 327 7.69 7.99 3.80
CA SER A 327 9.10 7.65 3.93
C SER A 327 9.32 6.23 3.41
N ILE A 328 10.35 6.07 2.59
CA ILE A 328 10.76 4.77 2.02
C ILE A 328 12.26 4.58 2.24
N THR A 329 12.70 3.34 2.35
CA THR A 329 14.12 2.98 2.27
C THR A 329 14.39 2.37 0.91
N ALA A 330 15.25 3.02 0.12
CA ALA A 330 15.70 2.50 -1.17
C ALA A 330 17.06 1.83 -1.01
N ARG A 331 17.21 0.67 -1.64
CA ARG A 331 18.45 -0.11 -1.71
C ARG A 331 18.74 -0.48 -3.17
N PHE A 332 19.77 0.12 -3.71
CA PHE A 332 20.36 -0.16 -4.99
C PHE A 332 21.45 -1.23 -4.84
N ARG A 333 21.62 -2.03 -5.89
CA ARG A 333 22.77 -2.91 -6.05
C ARG A 333 24.06 -2.10 -6.17
N GLU A 334 25.19 -2.78 -5.94
CA GLU A 334 26.51 -2.20 -6.17
C GLU A 334 26.88 -2.14 -7.65
N ASP A 335 26.08 -1.39 -8.41
CA ASP A 335 26.38 -1.04 -9.78
C ASP A 335 27.37 0.12 -9.80
N ILE A 336 28.36 0.05 -10.70
CA ILE A 336 29.45 1.04 -10.75
C ILE A 336 29.49 1.68 -12.12
N TRP A 337 29.39 3.01 -12.14
CA TRP A 337 29.63 3.82 -13.33
C TRP A 337 30.94 4.60 -13.17
N ARG A 338 31.99 4.18 -13.88
CA ARG A 338 33.35 4.72 -13.74
C ARG A 338 33.53 6.14 -14.30
N GLU A 339 32.68 6.52 -15.24
CA GLU A 339 32.79 7.79 -15.98
C GLU A 339 31.56 8.68 -15.73
N ALA A 340 31.07 8.71 -14.48
CA ALA A 340 29.93 9.53 -14.12
C ALA A 340 30.27 11.01 -14.30
N ILE A 341 29.48 11.71 -15.13
CA ILE A 341 29.68 13.12 -15.39
C ILE A 341 28.92 13.90 -14.33
N VAL A 342 29.67 14.62 -13.49
CA VAL A 342 29.13 15.44 -12.41
C VAL A 342 29.25 16.92 -12.79
N VAL A 343 28.17 17.65 -12.65
CA VAL A 343 28.08 19.09 -12.84
C VAL A 343 28.50 19.75 -11.53
N SER A 344 29.54 20.56 -11.59
CA SER A 344 30.06 21.35 -10.47
C SER A 344 30.07 22.83 -10.85
N ASP A 345 30.31 23.71 -9.88
CA ASP A 345 30.46 25.15 -10.12
C ASP A 345 31.63 25.48 -11.08
N GLN A 346 32.60 24.57 -11.21
CA GLN A 346 33.77 24.71 -12.08
C GLN A 346 33.59 24.06 -13.46
N GLY A 347 32.40 23.52 -13.74
CA GLY A 347 32.09 22.78 -14.98
C GLY A 347 31.90 21.29 -14.72
N TYR A 348 32.25 20.47 -15.71
CA TYR A 348 32.04 19.02 -15.66
C TYR A 348 33.28 18.33 -15.09
N GLU A 349 33.06 17.47 -14.10
CA GLU A 349 34.06 16.54 -13.58
C GLU A 349 33.62 15.10 -13.84
N VAL A 350 34.60 14.20 -13.98
CA VAL A 350 34.33 12.76 -14.15
C VAL A 350 34.66 12.07 -12.85
N ARG A 351 33.69 11.35 -12.29
CA ARG A 351 33.82 10.62 -11.02
C ARG A 351 33.41 9.16 -11.19
N VAL A 352 33.88 8.31 -10.27
CA VAL A 352 33.34 6.96 -10.10
C VAL A 352 32.09 7.05 -9.23
N LEU A 353 30.97 6.58 -9.76
CA LEU A 353 29.71 6.47 -9.04
C LEU A 353 29.42 5.01 -8.71
N ALA A 354 29.26 4.70 -7.42
CA ALA A 354 28.59 3.47 -6.99
C ALA A 354 27.15 3.80 -6.59
N TYR A 355 26.18 3.13 -7.18
CA TYR A 355 24.76 3.40 -6.93
C TYR A 355 24.34 3.09 -5.49
N SER A 356 25.01 2.13 -4.85
CA SER A 356 24.79 1.81 -3.44
C SER A 356 25.09 2.95 -2.47
N TYR A 357 25.85 3.98 -2.89
CA TYR A 357 26.07 5.18 -2.08
C TYR A 357 24.80 5.97 -1.82
N PHE A 358 23.81 5.82 -2.69
CA PHE A 358 22.50 6.45 -2.55
C PHE A 358 21.50 5.57 -1.77
N ASN A 359 21.93 4.43 -1.22
CA ASN A 359 21.10 3.62 -0.33
C ASN A 359 20.70 4.41 0.91
N GLY A 360 19.48 4.23 1.39
CA GLY A 360 19.02 4.86 2.63
C GLY A 360 17.59 5.36 2.55
N VAL A 361 17.28 6.31 3.44
CA VAL A 361 15.93 6.85 3.62
C VAL A 361 15.66 7.96 2.60
N TYR A 362 14.49 7.89 1.97
CA TYR A 362 13.92 8.92 1.12
C TYR A 362 12.56 9.31 1.67
N VAL A 363 12.23 10.59 1.65
CA VAL A 363 10.96 11.09 2.18
C VAL A 363 10.29 11.99 1.15
N GLN A 364 8.97 11.95 1.10
CA GLN A 364 8.18 12.84 0.27
C GLN A 364 8.46 14.31 0.65
N ASP A 365 8.79 15.14 -0.34
CA ASP A 365 9.05 16.56 -0.13
C ASP A 365 7.77 17.44 -0.20
N GLY A 366 6.62 16.81 -0.43
CA GLY A 366 5.33 17.47 -0.62
C GLY A 366 5.09 18.01 -2.04
N ASN A 367 6.10 17.94 -2.92
CA ASN A 367 5.94 18.26 -4.32
C ASN A 367 5.42 17.04 -5.10
N MET A 368 4.69 17.33 -6.17
CA MET A 368 4.25 16.32 -7.12
C MET A 368 4.92 16.56 -8.47
N HIS A 369 5.36 15.48 -9.08
CA HIS A 369 5.81 15.43 -10.46
C HIS A 369 4.93 14.42 -11.21
N ASP A 370 4.29 14.85 -12.30
CA ASP A 370 3.37 14.01 -13.07
C ASP A 370 2.29 13.32 -12.21
N GLU A 371 1.62 14.09 -11.34
CA GLU A 371 0.56 13.64 -10.41
C GLU A 371 1.01 12.59 -9.38
N ARG A 372 2.33 12.50 -9.11
CA ARG A 372 2.91 11.53 -8.19
C ARG A 372 3.93 12.20 -7.26
N PRO A 373 4.13 11.67 -6.05
CA PRO A 373 5.04 12.27 -5.07
C PRO A 373 6.49 12.17 -5.53
N VAL A 374 7.29 13.15 -5.11
CA VAL A 374 8.74 13.12 -5.26
C VAL A 374 9.37 12.70 -3.94
N TYR A 375 10.18 11.65 -3.98
CA TYR A 375 10.93 11.15 -2.85
C TYR A 375 12.33 11.71 -2.88
N VAL A 376 12.71 12.44 -1.83
CA VAL A 376 14.02 13.09 -1.72
C VAL A 376 14.86 12.38 -0.69
N GLU A 377 16.10 12.09 -1.06
CA GLU A 377 17.08 11.46 -0.20
C GLU A 377 17.32 12.24 1.08
N ARG A 378 17.51 11.51 2.19
CA ARG A 378 17.83 12.06 3.50
C ARG A 378 19.27 11.75 3.92
N ARG A 379 19.73 12.49 4.94
CA ARG A 379 21.06 12.33 5.53
C ARG A 379 21.29 10.90 5.98
N LYS A 380 22.52 10.42 5.78
CA LYS A 380 22.91 9.06 6.15
C LYS A 380 23.07 8.89 7.66
N PHE A 381 23.27 9.99 8.38
CA PHE A 381 23.46 9.99 9.82
C PHE A 381 22.16 9.71 10.58
N ASP A 382 21.09 10.46 10.33
CA ASP A 382 19.86 10.40 11.16
C ASP A 382 18.56 10.35 10.33
N GLY A 383 18.65 10.26 9.01
CA GLY A 383 17.47 10.27 8.12
C GLY A 383 16.75 11.62 8.04
N THR A 384 17.34 12.71 8.53
CA THR A 384 16.76 14.07 8.40
C THR A 384 17.16 14.76 7.10
N GLU A 385 16.65 15.96 6.82
CA GLU A 385 17.03 16.72 5.61
C GLU A 385 18.52 17.09 5.62
N PHE A 386 19.16 17.11 4.44
CA PHE A 386 20.51 17.67 4.32
C PHE A 386 20.53 19.15 4.71
N ASP A 387 21.62 19.59 5.34
CA ASP A 387 21.77 20.97 5.73
C ASP A 387 21.84 21.87 4.49
N LYS A 388 21.06 22.96 4.50
CA LYS A 388 20.96 23.92 3.38
C LYS A 388 22.05 24.98 3.40
N THR A 389 22.94 24.93 4.40
CA THR A 389 24.01 25.89 4.61
C THR A 389 25.25 25.17 5.09
N SER A 390 26.39 25.48 4.48
CA SER A 390 27.71 25.00 4.92
C SER A 390 28.37 26.01 5.86
N PRO A 391 29.12 25.56 6.90
CA PRO A 391 29.94 26.45 7.72
C PRO A 391 31.07 27.11 6.92
N ASN A 392 31.57 26.45 5.86
CA ASN A 392 32.64 26.95 5.01
C ASN A 392 32.45 26.44 3.57
N PRO A 393 31.67 27.14 2.73
CA PRO A 393 31.35 26.67 1.38
C PRO A 393 32.55 26.69 0.42
N GLU A 394 33.62 27.42 0.73
CA GLU A 394 34.84 27.46 -0.08
C GLU A 394 35.68 26.19 0.06
N ASP A 395 35.54 25.50 1.19
CA ASP A 395 36.27 24.27 1.47
C ASP A 395 35.55 23.06 0.82
N PRO A 396 36.25 22.27 -0.01
CA PRO A 396 35.66 21.09 -0.64
C PRO A 396 35.07 20.07 0.34
N TYR A 397 35.61 19.96 1.56
CA TYR A 397 35.11 19.02 2.58
C TYR A 397 33.77 19.44 3.17
N PHE A 398 33.46 20.73 3.17
CA PHE A 398 32.23 21.27 3.75
C PHE A 398 31.19 21.64 2.70
N ARG A 399 31.34 21.23 1.44
CA ARG A 399 30.34 21.52 0.39
C ARG A 399 28.94 21.03 0.78
N MET A 400 27.94 21.80 0.35
CA MET A 400 26.54 21.41 0.51
C MET A 400 26.29 20.13 -0.29
N LYS A 401 25.64 19.16 0.36
CA LYS A 401 25.30 17.88 -0.25
C LYS A 401 23.94 18.02 -0.91
N ILE A 402 23.87 17.68 -2.19
CA ILE A 402 22.62 17.70 -2.94
C ILE A 402 22.00 16.30 -2.85
N PRO A 403 20.72 16.19 -2.46
CA PRO A 403 20.05 14.90 -2.34
C PRO A 403 19.65 14.37 -3.72
N ALA A 404 19.72 13.05 -3.88
CA ALA A 404 19.08 12.37 -5.00
C ALA A 404 17.55 12.37 -4.86
N ARG A 405 16.87 12.09 -5.98
CA ARG A 405 15.41 12.04 -6.05
C ARG A 405 14.93 10.77 -6.74
N ILE A 406 13.82 10.25 -6.24
CA ILE A 406 13.03 9.23 -6.94
C ILE A 406 11.68 9.84 -7.27
N GLN A 407 11.34 9.88 -8.56
CA GLN A 407 10.10 10.48 -9.06
C GLN A 407 9.59 9.72 -10.27
N TYR A 408 8.34 9.95 -10.64
CA TYR A 408 7.79 9.38 -11.87
C TYR A 408 7.94 10.35 -13.04
N CYS A 409 8.31 9.85 -14.21
CA CYS A 409 8.43 10.65 -15.43
C CYS A 409 7.46 10.15 -16.50
N ASN A 410 6.43 10.94 -16.79
CA ASN A 410 5.39 10.61 -17.76
C ASN A 410 5.93 10.53 -19.19
N SER A 411 7.00 11.26 -19.53
CA SER A 411 7.64 11.22 -20.84
C SER A 411 8.17 9.83 -21.22
N ILE A 412 8.52 9.02 -20.22
CA ILE A 412 9.00 7.63 -20.41
C ILE A 412 8.09 6.60 -19.71
N GLY A 413 7.02 7.04 -19.05
CA GLY A 413 6.09 6.17 -18.34
C GLY A 413 6.71 5.33 -17.22
N ALA A 414 7.77 5.79 -16.56
CA ALA A 414 8.51 4.99 -15.57
C ALA A 414 8.88 5.78 -14.32
N TRP A 415 9.08 5.06 -13.21
CA TRP A 415 9.73 5.60 -12.02
C TRP A 415 11.21 5.72 -12.27
N VAL A 416 11.82 6.84 -11.87
CA VAL A 416 13.23 7.12 -12.11
C VAL A 416 13.93 7.51 -10.82
N PHE A 417 15.17 7.04 -10.70
CA PHE A 417 16.14 7.61 -9.78
C PHE A 417 17.01 8.59 -10.56
N MET A 418 17.16 9.81 -10.04
CA MET A 418 17.93 10.87 -10.69
C MET A 418 18.65 11.74 -9.66
N HIS A 419 19.67 12.45 -10.14
CA HIS A 419 20.41 13.41 -9.35
C HIS A 419 20.65 14.68 -10.16
N GLU A 420 20.42 15.86 -9.57
CA GLU A 420 20.48 17.14 -10.28
C GLU A 420 21.83 17.39 -10.97
N ASN A 421 22.91 17.04 -10.27
CA ASN A 421 24.28 17.24 -10.73
C ASN A 421 24.89 16.03 -11.44
N ILE A 422 24.22 14.89 -11.61
CA ILE A 422 24.83 13.74 -12.29
C ILE A 422 24.11 13.54 -13.62
N ARG A 423 24.85 13.53 -14.74
CA ARG A 423 24.29 13.55 -16.10
C ARG A 423 24.89 12.45 -16.95
N ARG A 424 24.09 11.77 -17.77
CA ARG A 424 24.56 10.69 -18.65
C ARG A 424 25.51 11.18 -19.75
N SER A 425 25.32 12.43 -20.18
CA SER A 425 26.18 13.11 -21.15
C SER A 425 26.24 14.61 -20.84
N ARG A 426 27.24 15.31 -21.39
CA ARG A 426 27.37 16.77 -21.23
C ARG A 426 26.18 17.54 -21.82
N ASP A 427 25.54 16.97 -22.84
CA ASP A 427 24.42 17.56 -23.56
C ASP A 427 23.06 16.97 -23.13
N ASP A 428 22.99 16.26 -21.99
CA ASP A 428 21.76 15.63 -21.49
C ASP A 428 20.79 16.67 -20.92
N ASN A 429 20.09 17.33 -21.85
CA ASN A 429 19.01 18.29 -21.59
C ASN A 429 17.63 17.61 -21.59
N SER A 430 17.56 16.30 -21.30
CA SER A 430 16.25 15.64 -21.20
C SER A 430 15.48 16.19 -20.01
N ASP A 431 14.15 16.30 -20.17
CA ASP A 431 13.24 16.70 -19.08
C ASP A 431 13.32 15.72 -17.88
N CYS A 432 13.75 14.49 -18.15
CA CYS A 432 13.93 13.43 -17.17
C CYS A 432 15.33 12.79 -17.33
N PRO A 433 16.38 13.35 -16.71
CA PRO A 433 17.76 12.85 -16.77
C PRO A 433 17.94 11.69 -15.78
N TRP A 434 17.29 10.56 -16.07
CA TRP A 434 17.30 9.39 -15.20
C TRP A 434 18.68 8.71 -15.16
N LEU A 435 19.02 8.14 -14.00
CA LEU A 435 20.21 7.31 -13.78
C LEU A 435 19.82 5.85 -13.55
N LEU A 436 18.68 5.61 -12.87
CA LEU A 436 17.93 4.36 -12.98
C LEU A 436 16.51 4.63 -13.41
N ARG A 437 15.87 3.65 -14.05
CA ARG A 437 14.43 3.67 -14.33
C ARG A 437 13.80 2.29 -14.15
N SER A 438 12.55 2.23 -13.72
CA SER A 438 11.76 1.01 -13.78
C SER A 438 11.36 0.67 -15.22
N GLU A 439 10.80 -0.52 -15.41
CA GLU A 439 9.95 -0.80 -16.58
C GLU A 439 8.79 0.21 -16.69
N GLU A 440 8.26 0.38 -17.90
CA GLU A 440 7.11 1.25 -18.15
C GLU A 440 5.90 0.77 -17.34
N THR A 441 5.33 1.65 -16.52
CA THR A 441 4.30 1.29 -15.56
C THR A 441 3.32 2.42 -15.27
N GLY A 442 2.03 2.09 -15.28
CA GLY A 442 0.95 2.98 -14.83
C GLY A 442 0.74 2.95 -13.31
N VAL A 443 1.55 2.21 -12.56
CA VAL A 443 1.38 1.98 -11.12
C VAL A 443 1.81 3.20 -10.31
N PHE A 444 0.91 3.71 -9.47
CA PHE A 444 1.11 4.94 -8.69
C PHE A 444 1.86 4.73 -7.38
N ASP A 445 1.88 3.52 -6.84
CA ASP A 445 2.68 3.22 -5.65
C ASP A 445 4.09 2.80 -6.07
N ILE A 446 5.09 3.40 -5.44
CA ILE A 446 6.48 3.07 -5.72
C ILE A 446 6.86 1.69 -5.16
N GLU A 447 6.18 1.21 -4.12
CA GLU A 447 6.47 -0.10 -3.53
C GLU A 447 6.10 -1.27 -4.44
N GLU A 448 5.05 -1.11 -5.24
CA GLU A 448 4.65 -2.09 -6.25
C GLU A 448 5.70 -2.25 -7.38
N VAL A 449 6.56 -1.24 -7.56
CA VAL A 449 7.65 -1.24 -8.56
C VAL A 449 8.85 -2.07 -8.11
N ASN A 450 8.93 -2.44 -6.83
CA ASN A 450 9.98 -3.29 -6.26
C ASN A 450 10.06 -4.67 -6.93
N GLN A 451 8.96 -5.14 -7.54
CA GLN A 451 8.91 -6.43 -8.24
C GLN A 451 9.25 -6.33 -9.74
N MET A 452 9.45 -5.12 -10.25
CA MET A 452 9.74 -4.88 -11.67
C MET A 452 11.25 -4.87 -11.91
N ASN A 453 11.67 -5.14 -13.16
CA ASN A 453 13.07 -4.96 -13.52
C ASN A 453 13.40 -3.46 -13.55
N TRP A 454 14.60 -3.12 -13.09
CA TRP A 454 15.12 -1.77 -13.20
C TRP A 454 16.24 -1.76 -14.23
N GLU A 455 16.37 -0.64 -14.94
CA GLU A 455 17.48 -0.36 -15.84
C GLU A 455 18.38 0.69 -15.20
N VAL A 456 19.69 0.48 -15.21
CA VAL A 456 20.71 1.37 -14.66
C VAL A 456 21.65 1.86 -15.75
N TRP A 457 22.04 3.13 -15.66
CA TRP A 457 23.05 3.71 -16.55
C TRP A 457 24.46 3.53 -16.00
N GLN A 458 25.31 2.80 -16.71
CA GLN A 458 26.73 2.63 -16.37
C GLN A 458 27.66 3.13 -17.50
N GLY A 459 27.14 4.00 -18.37
CA GLY A 459 27.71 4.29 -19.70
C GLY A 459 27.12 3.39 -20.80
N VAL A 460 26.54 2.26 -20.38
CA VAL A 460 25.59 1.43 -21.13
C VAL A 460 24.36 1.17 -20.26
N ILE A 461 23.24 0.81 -20.86
CA ILE A 461 22.03 0.44 -20.12
C ILE A 461 22.14 -1.04 -19.73
N GLU A 462 22.09 -1.32 -18.44
CA GLU A 462 22.05 -2.69 -17.90
C GLU A 462 20.82 -2.88 -17.01
N THR A 463 20.45 -4.13 -16.74
CA THR A 463 19.38 -4.47 -15.79
C THR A 463 19.93 -4.56 -14.38
N THR A 464 19.21 -4.03 -13.40
CA THR A 464 19.55 -4.10 -11.97
C THR A 464 18.32 -4.37 -11.12
N ASP A 465 18.59 -4.66 -9.84
CA ASP A 465 17.59 -4.87 -8.80
C ASP A 465 17.57 -3.66 -7.87
N VAL A 466 16.39 -3.09 -7.65
CA VAL A 466 16.17 -2.01 -6.68
C VAL A 466 15.13 -2.47 -5.68
N ARG A 467 15.51 -2.45 -4.39
CA ARG A 467 14.59 -2.79 -3.31
C ARG A 467 14.09 -1.54 -2.62
N ILE A 468 12.78 -1.36 -2.61
CA ILE A 468 12.10 -0.23 -1.95
C ILE A 468 11.17 -0.78 -0.88
N THR A 469 11.25 -0.24 0.33
CA THR A 469 10.39 -0.62 1.45
C THR A 469 9.80 0.61 2.13
N CYS A 470 8.50 0.61 2.42
CA CYS A 470 7.88 1.63 3.28
C CYS A 470 8.54 1.67 4.66
N ASN A 471 8.79 2.87 5.17
CA ASN A 471 9.26 3.09 6.53
C ASN A 471 8.12 3.38 7.52
N GLU A 472 6.86 3.32 7.08
CA GLU A 472 5.71 3.51 7.98
C GLU A 472 5.37 2.21 8.72
N CYS A 473 5.01 2.33 9.99
CA CYS A 473 4.58 1.25 10.86
C CYS A 473 3.10 1.37 11.20
N ASN A 474 2.46 0.23 11.43
CA ASN A 474 1.09 0.12 11.90
C ASN A 474 1.04 -0.26 13.36
N ASP A 475 1.87 -1.22 13.73
CA ASP A 475 2.02 -1.78 15.06
C ASP A 475 3.50 -1.91 15.44
N ASN A 476 3.76 -2.44 16.63
CA ASN A 476 5.12 -2.61 17.12
C ASN A 476 5.85 -3.79 16.43
N GLU A 477 5.15 -4.67 15.72
CA GLU A 477 5.77 -5.77 14.96
C GLU A 477 6.52 -5.21 13.74
N ASP A 478 5.95 -4.18 13.10
CA ASP A 478 6.61 -3.42 12.03
C ASP A 478 7.91 -2.71 12.48
N CYS A 479 8.06 -2.49 13.79
CA CYS A 479 9.27 -1.97 14.43
C CYS A 479 10.18 -3.08 15.00
N ASN A 480 10.11 -4.29 14.42
CA ASN A 480 10.85 -5.49 14.80
C ASN A 480 10.70 -5.88 16.28
N LEU A 481 9.61 -5.47 16.95
CA LEU A 481 9.41 -5.60 18.40
C LEU A 481 10.50 -4.94 19.26
N ASN A 482 11.34 -4.11 18.64
CA ASN A 482 12.45 -3.40 19.27
C ASN A 482 12.13 -1.92 19.50
N GLY A 483 10.94 -1.47 19.10
CA GLY A 483 10.47 -0.09 19.25
C GLY A 483 8.95 0.00 19.37
N GLU A 484 8.48 1.23 19.56
CA GLU A 484 7.06 1.56 19.57
C GLU A 484 6.67 2.28 18.29
N CYS A 485 5.60 1.83 17.65
CA CYS A 485 5.05 2.53 16.51
C CYS A 485 4.28 3.77 16.93
N LYS A 486 4.78 4.96 16.58
CA LYS A 486 4.16 6.25 16.91
C LYS A 486 3.00 6.55 16.00
N ARG A 487 2.16 7.52 16.41
CA ARG A 487 0.90 7.88 15.75
C ARG A 487 1.07 8.38 14.31
N ASP A 488 2.23 8.94 14.00
CA ASP A 488 2.62 9.42 12.67
C ASP A 488 3.05 8.30 11.71
N GLY A 489 3.22 7.07 12.21
CA GLY A 489 3.71 5.93 11.45
C GLY A 489 5.23 5.73 11.55
N SER A 490 5.96 6.49 12.35
CA SER A 490 7.38 6.24 12.58
C SER A 490 7.63 5.25 13.73
N CYS A 491 8.73 4.51 13.67
CA CYS A 491 9.21 3.70 14.78
C CYS A 491 10.08 4.54 15.73
N ASP A 492 9.77 4.51 17.02
CA ASP A 492 10.63 5.02 18.09
C ASP A 492 11.36 3.85 18.73
N CYS A 493 12.65 3.72 18.41
CA CYS A 493 13.45 2.59 18.86
C CYS A 493 13.70 2.66 20.36
N SER A 494 13.51 1.53 21.03
CA SER A 494 13.72 1.44 22.48
C SER A 494 15.18 1.74 22.80
N LYS A 495 15.43 2.54 23.83
CA LYS A 495 16.78 2.88 24.26
C LYS A 495 17.25 1.91 25.34
N ASP A 496 18.39 1.27 25.09
CA ASP A 496 19.20 0.51 26.05
C ASP A 496 18.45 -0.52 26.90
N ILE A 497 17.65 -1.38 26.24
CA ILE A 497 17.04 -2.54 26.90
C ILE A 497 18.06 -3.68 26.93
N ASP A 498 18.44 -4.13 28.13
CA ASP A 498 19.39 -5.23 28.34
C ASP A 498 20.76 -5.02 27.67
N GLY A 499 21.24 -3.77 27.66
CA GLY A 499 22.51 -3.41 27.01
C GLY A 499 22.47 -3.57 25.50
N ARG A 500 21.34 -3.18 24.88
CA ARG A 500 21.16 -3.19 23.42
C ARG A 500 20.63 -1.85 22.96
N THR A 501 21.29 -1.28 21.97
CA THR A 501 20.85 -0.10 21.24
C THR A 501 20.29 -0.54 19.89
N PHE A 502 19.13 -0.01 19.52
CA PHE A 502 18.47 -0.34 18.25
C PHE A 502 18.53 0.85 17.29
N LEU A 503 18.91 0.60 16.04
CA LEU A 503 19.09 1.62 15.00
C LEU A 503 18.28 1.29 13.74
N GLY A 504 18.07 2.30 12.90
CA GLY A 504 17.36 2.19 11.63
C GLY A 504 15.85 2.50 11.70
N PRO A 505 15.22 2.71 10.53
CA PRO A 505 13.84 3.18 10.42
C PRO A 505 12.82 2.21 11.01
N HIS A 506 13.14 0.91 11.10
CA HIS A 506 12.30 -0.12 11.71
C HIS A 506 12.93 -0.73 12.96
N CYS A 507 13.96 -0.09 13.54
CA CYS A 507 14.70 -0.65 14.67
C CYS A 507 15.29 -2.04 14.38
N GLU A 508 15.67 -2.28 13.11
CA GLU A 508 16.11 -3.58 12.62
C GLU A 508 17.57 -3.90 12.97
N VAL A 509 18.37 -2.87 13.30
CA VAL A 509 19.78 -3.04 13.64
C VAL A 509 19.93 -3.14 15.13
N ILE A 510 20.54 -4.24 15.59
CA ILE A 510 20.75 -4.50 17.02
C ILE A 510 22.24 -4.35 17.33
N LEU A 511 22.60 -3.33 18.09
CA LEU A 511 23.93 -3.14 18.64
C LEU A 511 23.94 -3.56 20.11
N LYS A 512 24.51 -4.73 20.40
CA LYS A 512 24.71 -5.18 21.79
C LYS A 512 25.94 -4.50 22.39
N ASP A 513 25.93 -4.22 23.68
CA ASP A 513 27.06 -3.59 24.38
C ASP A 513 28.36 -4.38 24.26
N ASN A 514 28.27 -5.71 24.32
CA ASN A 514 29.42 -6.59 24.12
C ASN A 514 29.91 -6.67 22.64
N CYS A 515 29.15 -6.11 21.70
CA CYS A 515 29.49 -5.98 20.29
C CYS A 515 29.85 -4.53 19.90
N ARG A 516 29.92 -3.60 20.87
CA ARG A 516 30.43 -2.24 20.64
C ARG A 516 31.92 -2.24 20.29
N THR A 517 32.66 -3.30 20.61
CA THR A 517 34.04 -3.48 20.19
C THR A 517 34.15 -4.69 19.27
N ILE A 518 34.77 -4.51 18.11
CA ILE A 518 35.14 -5.56 17.18
C ILE A 518 36.66 -5.72 17.18
N ILE A 519 37.14 -6.92 16.91
CA ILE A 519 38.57 -7.27 16.91
C ILE A 519 38.90 -7.87 15.56
N GLY A 520 39.92 -7.33 14.89
CA GLY A 520 40.46 -7.88 13.65
C GLY A 520 41.25 -9.15 13.93
N GLU A 521 41.03 -10.19 13.12
CA GLU A 521 41.61 -11.51 13.34
C GLU A 521 43.14 -11.52 13.17
N ARG A 522 43.67 -10.69 12.26
CA ARG A 522 45.06 -10.79 11.81
C ARG A 522 46.06 -10.13 12.76
N TYR A 523 45.77 -8.91 13.22
CA TYR A 523 46.68 -8.14 14.08
C TYR A 523 46.10 -7.89 15.47
N ASN A 524 44.93 -8.47 15.76
CA ASN A 524 44.21 -8.25 17.02
C ASN A 524 43.90 -6.76 17.26
N GLU A 525 43.81 -6.00 16.17
CA GLU A 525 43.39 -4.60 16.16
C GLU A 525 41.97 -4.50 16.69
N SER A 526 41.68 -3.53 17.55
CA SER A 526 40.34 -3.38 18.11
C SER A 526 39.72 -2.07 17.64
N TYR A 527 38.45 -2.13 17.26
CA TYR A 527 37.66 -0.96 16.89
C TYR A 527 36.43 -0.88 17.77
N SER A 528 36.13 0.32 18.29
CA SER A 528 35.00 0.55 19.17
C SER A 528 34.03 1.57 18.59
N VAL A 529 32.73 1.34 18.80
CA VAL A 529 31.68 2.30 18.46
C VAL A 529 31.94 3.61 19.20
N ILE A 530 31.78 4.72 18.49
CA ILE A 530 32.02 6.06 19.04
C ILE A 530 30.70 6.62 19.56
N ASP A 531 30.69 6.93 20.85
CA ASP A 531 29.70 7.84 21.41
C ASP A 531 30.29 9.26 21.33
N ILE A 532 29.67 10.14 20.54
CA ILE A 532 30.12 11.53 20.42
C ILE A 532 29.27 12.41 21.33
N ASP A 533 29.80 12.70 22.52
CA ASP A 533 29.14 13.56 23.51
C ASP A 533 28.72 14.93 22.95
N TRP A 534 29.51 15.46 22.01
CA TRP A 534 29.27 16.77 21.45
C TRP A 534 28.23 16.84 20.32
N LEU A 535 27.81 15.70 19.75
CA LEU A 535 26.69 15.64 18.80
C LEU A 535 25.31 15.68 19.49
N GLY A 536 25.31 15.67 20.83
CA GLY A 536 24.14 15.49 21.68
C GLY A 536 24.38 14.27 22.56
N SER A 537 24.26 14.43 23.88
CA SER A 537 24.70 13.44 24.87
C SER A 537 24.19 12.03 24.59
N GLY A 538 25.09 11.11 24.26
CA GLY A 538 24.86 9.66 24.24
C GLY A 538 24.27 9.07 22.96
N GLN A 539 24.27 9.77 21.83
CA GLN A 539 23.89 9.15 20.55
C GLN A 539 25.09 8.42 19.93
N VAL A 540 24.86 7.18 19.51
CA VAL A 540 25.82 6.39 18.72
C VAL A 540 26.05 7.10 17.39
N TRP A 541 27.32 7.34 17.03
CA TRP A 541 27.61 7.85 15.70
C TRP A 541 27.29 6.79 14.66
N GLU A 542 26.33 7.06 13.79
CA GLU A 542 25.92 6.15 12.73
C GLU A 542 25.99 6.77 11.33
N ALA A 543 26.14 5.91 10.33
CA ALA A 543 26.02 6.24 8.93
C ALA A 543 25.27 5.11 8.22
N TYR A 544 24.29 5.45 7.40
CA TYR A 544 23.39 4.50 6.74
C TYR A 544 22.68 3.58 7.76
N ASN A 545 22.29 4.13 8.91
CA ASN A 545 21.71 3.41 10.05
C ASN A 545 22.64 2.31 10.59
N ARG A 546 23.96 2.46 10.48
CA ARG A 546 24.97 1.53 11.02
C ARG A 546 25.96 2.26 11.90
N PRO A 547 26.39 1.66 13.02
CA PRO A 547 27.35 2.30 13.89
C PRO A 547 28.69 2.48 13.17
N MET A 548 29.34 3.62 13.41
CA MET A 548 30.72 3.86 13.00
C MET A 548 31.67 3.36 14.10
N TYR A 549 32.76 2.72 13.69
CA TYR A 549 33.77 2.22 14.62
C TYR A 549 35.06 3.03 14.50
N ARG A 550 35.66 3.40 15.64
CA ARG A 550 36.99 4.00 15.72
C ARG A 550 38.01 2.94 16.06
N TYR A 551 39.18 3.04 15.46
CA TYR A 551 40.33 2.28 15.92
C TYR A 551 40.73 2.68 17.35
N ASN A 552 40.94 1.69 18.22
CA ASN A 552 41.48 1.90 19.55
C ASN A 552 43.01 1.94 19.50
N LEU A 553 43.58 3.06 19.93
CA LEU A 553 45.03 3.29 19.97
C LEU A 553 45.75 2.20 20.80
N GLY A 554 46.94 1.79 20.35
CA GLY A 554 47.75 0.76 21.01
C GLY A 554 47.29 -0.69 20.80
N SER A 555 46.29 -0.95 19.94
CA SER A 555 45.73 -2.30 19.77
C SER A 555 46.50 -3.23 18.82
N GLY A 556 47.82 -3.07 18.69
CA GLY A 556 48.70 -4.08 18.09
C GLY A 556 48.80 -4.12 16.56
N SER A 557 48.21 -3.16 15.84
CA SER A 557 48.40 -3.05 14.40
C SER A 557 49.83 -2.59 14.10
N PRO A 558 50.62 -3.31 13.27
CA PRO A 558 51.95 -2.85 12.85
C PRO A 558 51.89 -1.76 11.77
N ILE A 559 50.69 -1.43 11.27
CA ILE A 559 50.48 -0.52 10.12
C ILE A 559 50.01 0.85 10.59
N LEU A 560 49.30 0.93 11.70
CA LEU A 560 48.71 2.18 12.21
C LEU A 560 49.56 2.71 13.38
N ASP A 561 49.90 3.99 13.35
CA ASP A 561 50.56 4.66 14.48
C ASP A 561 49.53 4.98 15.58
N ASP A 562 49.99 5.07 16.82
CA ASP A 562 49.16 5.42 17.98
C ASP A 562 48.67 6.88 17.93
N THR A 563 49.14 7.67 16.97
CA THR A 563 48.70 9.03 16.72
C THR A 563 47.62 9.12 15.63
N ASP A 564 47.37 8.02 14.91
CA ASP A 564 46.48 8.02 13.76
C ASP A 564 45.00 7.88 14.14
N MET A 565 44.14 8.55 13.37
CA MET A 565 42.70 8.39 13.47
C MET A 565 42.18 7.54 12.34
N PHE A 566 41.64 6.38 12.69
CA PHE A 566 41.05 5.47 11.73
C PHE A 566 39.59 5.16 12.08
N PHE A 567 38.73 5.24 11.08
CA PHE A 567 37.30 4.97 11.18
C PHE A 567 36.88 3.88 10.22
N LEU A 568 36.00 2.99 10.69
CA LEU A 568 35.28 2.04 9.88
C LEU A 568 33.87 2.58 9.63
N ILE A 569 33.56 2.91 8.39
CA ILE A 569 32.31 3.58 8.00
C ILE A 569 31.57 2.75 6.95
N PHE A 570 30.26 2.61 7.13
CA PHE A 570 29.41 1.96 6.13
C PHE A 570 29.02 2.96 5.03
N SER A 571 29.05 2.51 3.77
CA SER A 571 28.78 3.32 2.57
C SER A 571 27.43 3.04 1.91
N GLY A 572 26.64 2.12 2.47
CA GLY A 572 25.40 1.65 1.87
C GLY A 572 25.49 0.24 1.28
N SER A 573 26.67 -0.24 0.89
CA SER A 573 26.93 -1.67 0.55
C SER A 573 28.23 -2.23 1.11
N ARG A 574 29.22 -1.40 1.45
CA ARG A 574 30.55 -1.83 1.95
C ARG A 574 30.97 -1.06 3.18
N TRP A 575 31.85 -1.67 3.96
CA TRP A 575 32.61 -1.02 5.01
C TRP A 575 33.91 -0.47 4.45
N PHE A 576 34.25 0.76 4.82
CA PHE A 576 35.44 1.47 4.41
C PHE A 576 36.27 1.82 5.63
N GLY A 577 37.57 1.52 5.55
CA GLY A 577 38.57 1.97 6.50
C GLY A 577 39.15 3.31 6.06
N ILE A 578 38.73 4.39 6.70
CA ILE A 578 39.16 5.76 6.40
C ILE A 578 40.18 6.21 7.44
N TYR A 579 41.31 6.67 6.95
CA TYR A 579 42.44 7.18 7.68
C TYR A 579 42.51 8.71 7.61
N TYR A 580 42.70 9.30 8.78
CA TYR A 580 43.07 10.70 8.93
C TYR A 580 44.41 10.76 9.67
N GLY A 581 45.38 11.42 9.04
CA GLY A 581 46.70 11.60 9.63
C GLY A 581 46.64 12.32 10.97
N SER A 582 47.62 12.06 11.83
CA SER A 582 47.66 12.54 13.21
C SER A 582 47.46 14.05 13.39
N GLU A 583 47.97 14.88 12.48
CA GLU A 583 47.75 16.33 12.48
C GLU A 583 46.26 16.69 12.36
N VAL A 584 45.53 16.03 11.46
CA VAL A 584 44.08 16.21 11.30
C VAL A 584 43.33 15.58 12.47
N GLY A 585 43.90 14.48 12.99
CA GLY A 585 43.52 13.75 14.19
C GLY A 585 43.24 14.65 15.39
N GLU A 586 44.27 15.36 15.82
CA GLU A 586 44.22 16.23 16.99
C GLU A 586 43.35 17.47 16.74
N VAL A 587 43.41 18.02 15.53
CA VAL A 587 42.70 19.26 15.17
C VAL A 587 41.18 19.05 15.13
N MET A 588 40.68 17.92 14.60
CA MET A 588 39.24 17.66 14.46
C MET A 588 38.45 17.71 15.77
N PHE A 589 39.11 17.48 16.91
CA PHE A 589 38.49 17.51 18.24
C PHE A 589 38.73 18.78 19.03
N THR A 590 39.43 19.76 18.45
CA THR A 590 39.54 21.10 19.06
C THR A 590 38.21 21.84 18.98
N GLU A 591 37.99 22.79 19.89
CA GLU A 591 36.74 23.56 19.96
C GLU A 591 36.47 24.36 18.67
N GLU A 592 37.54 24.81 17.98
CA GLU A 592 37.46 25.53 16.70
C GLU A 592 36.90 24.67 15.55
N TYR A 593 37.29 23.40 15.50
CA TYR A 593 36.90 22.49 14.42
C TYR A 593 35.69 21.62 14.77
N ARG A 594 35.18 21.71 16.01
CA ARG A 594 34.04 20.93 16.48
C ARG A 594 32.80 21.12 15.61
N GLU A 595 32.43 22.36 15.27
CA GLU A 595 31.25 22.65 14.43
C GLU A 595 31.44 22.16 12.97
N PRO A 596 32.56 22.44 12.28
CA PRO A 596 32.84 21.85 10.97
C PRO A 596 32.84 20.31 10.98
N THR A 597 33.50 19.68 11.95
CA THR A 597 33.52 18.22 12.10
C THR A 597 32.11 17.68 12.36
N ALA A 598 31.30 18.38 13.16
CA ALA A 598 29.89 18.04 13.38
C ALA A 598 29.09 18.05 12.08
N TYR A 599 29.26 19.10 11.30
CA TYR A 599 28.60 19.25 10.02
C TYR A 599 29.02 18.13 9.06
N ALA A 600 30.32 17.85 8.92
CA ALA A 600 30.83 16.79 8.05
C ALA A 600 30.33 15.40 8.49
N ALA A 601 30.33 15.12 9.79
CA ALA A 601 29.82 13.87 10.35
C ALA A 601 28.33 13.67 10.08
N LYS A 602 27.51 14.71 10.32
CA LYS A 602 26.05 14.65 10.10
C LYS A 602 25.67 14.57 8.62
N ASN A 603 26.41 15.28 7.76
CA ASN A 603 26.14 15.34 6.32
C ASN A 603 26.99 14.35 5.51
N TYR A 604 27.60 13.36 6.17
CA TYR A 604 28.37 12.34 5.49
C TYR A 604 27.52 11.64 4.42
N HIS A 605 28.09 11.52 3.23
CA HIS A 605 27.53 10.86 2.07
C HIS A 605 28.65 10.29 1.20
N ALA A 606 28.68 8.97 1.02
CA ALA A 606 29.83 8.27 0.45
C ALA A 606 30.28 8.82 -0.93
N PHE A 607 29.34 9.18 -1.79
CA PHE A 607 29.64 9.79 -3.09
C PHE A 607 30.26 11.19 -2.99
N TRP A 608 29.74 12.05 -2.12
CA TRP A 608 30.13 13.45 -2.03
C TRP A 608 31.38 13.67 -1.20
N ASP A 609 31.64 12.78 -0.25
CA ASP A 609 32.87 12.77 0.55
C ASP A 609 33.97 11.93 -0.11
N GLU A 610 33.72 11.47 -1.34
CA GLU A 610 34.69 10.74 -2.16
C GLU A 610 35.35 9.62 -1.36
N VAL A 611 34.56 8.66 -0.85
CA VAL A 611 35.08 7.58 0.02
C VAL A 611 36.16 6.71 -0.62
N TYR A 612 36.43 6.88 -1.91
CA TYR A 612 37.65 6.40 -2.56
C TYR A 612 38.69 7.52 -2.72
N THR A 613 38.99 8.29 -1.67
CA THR A 613 40.10 9.25 -1.60
C THR A 613 41.37 8.61 -1.06
N GLN A 614 42.52 9.29 -1.14
CA GLN A 614 43.80 8.79 -0.60
C GLN A 614 43.73 8.35 0.87
N GLY A 615 42.78 8.86 1.66
CA GLY A 615 42.58 8.44 3.06
C GLY A 615 41.97 7.05 3.20
N THR A 616 41.44 6.44 2.15
CA THR A 616 40.82 5.10 2.24
C THR A 616 41.86 4.02 2.05
N ILE A 617 42.09 3.23 3.10
CA ILE A 617 43.14 2.21 3.15
C ILE A 617 42.55 0.80 2.95
N PHE A 618 41.34 0.54 3.44
CA PHE A 618 40.71 -0.77 3.30
C PHE A 618 39.27 -0.65 2.84
N VAL A 619 38.81 -1.67 2.14
CA VAL A 619 37.43 -1.82 1.70
C VAL A 619 37.00 -3.25 1.94
N SER A 620 35.78 -3.44 2.45
CA SER A 620 35.22 -4.77 2.63
C SER A 620 34.64 -5.32 1.34
N ASP A 621 34.38 -6.63 1.30
CA ASP A 621 33.38 -7.17 0.37
C ASP A 621 32.01 -6.51 0.57
N PRO A 622 31.17 -6.45 -0.48
CA PRO A 622 29.84 -5.89 -0.35
C PRO A 622 28.98 -6.81 0.54
N VAL A 623 28.40 -6.21 1.56
CA VAL A 623 27.50 -6.89 2.50
C VAL A 623 26.07 -6.81 1.98
N GLY A 624 25.58 -7.93 1.45
CA GLY A 624 24.18 -8.09 1.05
C GLY A 624 23.35 -8.77 2.14
N GLY A 625 22.07 -8.38 2.31
CA GLY A 625 21.10 -9.16 3.08
C GLY A 625 20.86 -8.68 4.52
N ILE A 626 20.83 -9.61 5.49
CA ILE A 626 20.43 -9.41 6.90
C ILE A 626 21.63 -9.08 7.80
N GLY A 627 22.86 -9.31 7.34
CA GLY A 627 24.09 -9.04 8.09
C GLY A 627 24.86 -7.86 7.53
N TYR A 628 24.54 -6.65 7.97
CA TYR A 628 25.34 -5.45 7.67
C TYR A 628 26.32 -5.15 8.82
N THR A 629 26.88 -6.20 9.42
CA THR A 629 27.91 -6.08 10.44
C THR A 629 29.28 -6.17 9.76
N PRO A 630 30.31 -5.46 10.23
CA PRO A 630 31.67 -5.64 9.71
C PRO A 630 32.28 -6.99 10.17
N VAL A 631 31.64 -7.71 11.10
CA VAL A 631 32.11 -8.98 11.63
C VAL A 631 31.87 -10.11 10.62
N GLY A 632 32.92 -10.87 10.32
CA GLY A 632 32.87 -11.98 9.37
C GLY A 632 32.86 -11.55 7.90
N VAL A 633 33.29 -10.31 7.64
CA VAL A 633 33.43 -9.76 6.28
C VAL A 633 34.92 -9.64 5.97
N ASP A 634 35.30 -10.03 4.75
CA ASP A 634 36.68 -9.90 4.29
C ASP A 634 36.99 -8.44 3.95
N PHE A 635 38.16 -7.97 4.39
CA PHE A 635 38.69 -6.64 4.11
C PHE A 635 39.91 -6.72 3.21
N PHE A 636 39.96 -5.84 2.22
CA PHE A 636 41.03 -5.73 1.24
C PHE A 636 41.75 -4.40 1.42
N ALA A 637 43.07 -4.45 1.53
CA ALA A 637 43.90 -3.26 1.48
C ALA A 637 43.88 -2.70 0.05
N ILE A 638 43.64 -1.39 -0.06
CA ILE A 638 43.74 -0.67 -1.32
C ILE A 638 45.22 -0.44 -1.60
N GLY A 639 45.74 -1.09 -2.64
CA GLY A 639 47.12 -0.94 -3.09
C GLY A 639 47.40 0.43 -3.72
N GLU A 640 48.55 0.56 -4.40
CA GLU A 640 48.89 1.79 -5.11
C GLU A 640 47.82 2.14 -6.15
N ARG A 641 47.35 3.39 -6.09
CA ARG A 641 46.26 3.88 -6.94
C ARG A 641 46.79 4.08 -8.36
N GLY A 642 46.10 3.51 -9.34
CA GLY A 642 46.51 3.51 -10.75
C GLY A 642 47.12 2.20 -11.23
N GLU A 643 47.39 1.25 -10.33
CA GLU A 643 47.83 -0.11 -10.67
C GLU A 643 46.69 -1.16 -10.61
N GLN A 644 45.44 -0.71 -10.47
CA GLN A 644 44.25 -1.52 -10.22
C GLN A 644 43.52 -1.97 -11.49
#